data_AF-C8PAA2-F1
#
_entry.id   AF-C8PAA2-F1
#
_cell.length_a   1.000
_cell.length_b   1.000
_cell.length_c   1.000
_cell.angle_alpha   90.00
_cell.angle_beta   90.00
_cell.angle_gamma   90.00
#
_symmetry.space_group_name_H-M   'P 1'
#
loop_
_entity.id
_entity.type
_entity.pdbx_description
1 polymer ?
#
loop_
_entity_poly.entity_id
_entity_poly.type
_entity_poly.pdbx_seq_one_letter_code
_entity_poly.pdbx_strand_id
1 'polypeptide(L)'
;MNKCNFNSKQFYNQLVDELIVSQKNNSLFFLIGAGVSNQQGYGDWNDYVRKLAEYWGLRNKRYADTLKYISSLAGLSNKRKIDFINQIIKKICNSDEQFKIRCLDFEKKHFGNHQLQINNDILSTLIKFSAIFFTTNYDYEVENAIGSNSIIKDYMELSETDELLPNFVVHLHGEPNGNVSNFINTSDKYLKLYANLDNLQHKLTMFYKKKKNPVLIIIGSGLQEDELLYSMCPDNEISVYALCKYDNCGNNDTISADLASIKEKFYLEKNIKIIWYGKEFSDLSVFCNQLYDDVQHKIMKRCGFITPDELISEAIASKDFSECYCLHKVIEQKNMDLLDAFFTNISNDYFKKLLNDKVFIENYIAKNYLSSVFLERSLALFNQINYHTRKVIENSIKLGNTWANKSASINIIVAESNNYVGTDKIAFMEEYLCNILTQITRPDEIKNSDVKCLYLLQMLQNDKIFLNTEDYDLSEAFYSRFYRVLINIDHCLNVDQYSFKELREHCIVKKLYTLLFNNKLRFCHSKAFPEFLFKSKLIRRLLINIDLIHDLSNTNLSNLIKYFDYNKQIQGSEVNIFVTKHIKQIKTDAKYINLSVAIRQKIQNGNYYLDGNMYFNNNKDMMRWTNIDTCARYIAKAINNNSFDINCYQIFHSIINQQIKDDSLLNQLLSFDIWKLKCDCSNIINILNFFETDLGRYINILNELENTRPQLLAQCRSKIINNLSRFNNKNICDYLRGKYLPLTGANIRCSVNYLVGYAHSHTTAVDYKDETVFKEPAIVLANCTFNDDYALLEMIVKILIATANPNCIDSQKNNSLFNRNLDRIVLIVLLNFHKFYISYKNQLLAWIDFLCLQIGLDKFIEKIFLNIKYLKNNDLNILFGNLKSIINNLDSNLISLQCLNNLTSLDDKEQVNIIIQFLIYAKASNIIPFSVDNSYILAHMLDLLNRYDYVAEMKNLYECFENIVPNHDYAFLGNKYHIRTKC
;
A
#
# COMPACT_ATOMS: atom_id res chain seq x y z
N MET A 1 36.18 -38.38 -4.37
CA MET A 1 36.66 -37.44 -5.41
C MET A 1 35.81 -36.19 -5.32
N ASN A 2 36.39 -35.09 -4.83
CA ASN A 2 35.65 -33.91 -4.35
C ASN A 2 35.06 -33.10 -5.52
N LYS A 3 33.73 -33.01 -5.59
CA LYS A 3 32.95 -32.44 -6.71
C LYS A 3 32.77 -30.90 -6.69
N CYS A 4 33.47 -30.15 -5.83
CA CYS A 4 33.25 -28.70 -5.69
C CYS A 4 34.56 -27.91 -5.65
N ASN A 5 35.29 -27.81 -6.77
CA ASN A 5 36.58 -27.09 -6.83
C ASN A 5 36.57 -25.91 -7.83
N PHE A 6 35.40 -25.32 -8.10
CA PHE A 6 35.29 -24.16 -8.99
C PHE A 6 35.43 -22.81 -8.27
N ASN A 7 35.33 -22.79 -6.94
CA ASN A 7 35.46 -21.58 -6.13
C ASN A 7 36.68 -21.70 -5.21
N SER A 8 37.38 -20.59 -4.95
CA SER A 8 38.46 -20.62 -3.96
C SER A 8 37.90 -20.87 -2.56
N LYS A 9 38.63 -21.66 -1.75
CA LYS A 9 38.19 -22.01 -0.39
C LYS A 9 37.98 -20.77 0.49
N GLN A 10 38.81 -19.74 0.31
CA GLN A 10 38.69 -18.47 1.04
C GLN A 10 37.40 -17.75 0.69
N PHE A 11 37.08 -17.64 -0.61
CA PHE A 11 35.90 -16.95 -1.10
C PHE A 11 34.60 -17.68 -0.73
N TYR A 12 34.59 -19.01 -0.83
CA TYR A 12 33.46 -19.81 -0.35
C TYR A 12 33.24 -19.65 1.17
N ASN A 13 34.30 -19.68 1.96
CA ASN A 13 34.20 -19.47 3.41
C ASN A 13 33.71 -18.06 3.77
N GLN A 14 34.03 -17.05 2.95
CA GLN A 14 33.51 -15.70 3.09
C GLN A 14 31.99 -15.67 2.88
N LEU A 15 31.49 -16.30 1.80
CA LEU A 15 30.05 -16.45 1.58
C LEU A 15 29.39 -17.09 2.80
N VAL A 16 29.90 -18.24 3.26
CA VAL A 16 29.36 -18.94 4.44
C VAL A 16 29.35 -18.01 5.66
N ASP A 17 30.38 -17.21 5.88
CA ASP A 17 30.43 -16.26 6.99
C ASP A 17 29.41 -15.13 6.91
N GLU A 18 29.25 -14.55 5.73
CA GLU A 18 28.29 -13.48 5.50
C GLU A 18 26.84 -13.99 5.65
N LEU A 19 26.55 -15.21 5.19
CA LEU A 19 25.24 -15.85 5.36
C LEU A 19 24.87 -16.08 6.83
N ILE A 20 25.85 -16.48 7.66
CA ILE A 20 25.61 -16.66 9.10
C ILE A 20 25.22 -15.34 9.76
N VAL A 21 25.95 -14.27 9.44
CA VAL A 21 25.71 -12.95 10.01
C VAL A 21 24.38 -12.38 9.54
N SER A 22 24.06 -12.48 8.25
CA SER A 22 22.81 -11.95 7.69
C SER A 22 21.58 -12.73 8.14
N GLN A 23 21.68 -14.06 8.25
CA GLN A 23 20.60 -14.90 8.78
C GLN A 23 20.27 -14.53 10.23
N LYS A 24 21.28 -14.35 11.10
CA LYS A 24 21.09 -13.90 12.49
C LYS A 24 20.40 -12.52 12.58
N ASN A 25 20.66 -11.65 11.61
CA ASN A 25 20.13 -10.28 11.58
C ASN A 25 18.81 -10.15 10.81
N ASN A 26 18.19 -11.26 10.36
CA ASN A 26 17.00 -11.25 9.49
C ASN A 26 17.18 -10.36 8.24
N SER A 27 18.36 -10.44 7.63
CA SER A 27 18.79 -9.62 6.50
C SER A 27 19.34 -10.46 5.33
N LEU A 28 18.96 -11.73 5.28
CA LEU A 28 19.25 -12.63 4.15
C LEU A 28 18.10 -12.59 3.13
N PHE A 29 18.44 -12.41 1.87
CA PHE A 29 17.51 -12.29 0.75
C PHE A 29 17.85 -13.30 -0.36
N PHE A 30 16.83 -13.91 -0.96
CA PHE A 30 16.95 -14.65 -2.20
C PHE A 30 16.17 -13.96 -3.31
N LEU A 31 16.79 -13.76 -4.48
CA LEU A 31 16.09 -13.41 -5.71
C LEU A 31 15.94 -14.66 -6.57
N ILE A 32 14.71 -15.16 -6.67
CA ILE A 32 14.33 -16.38 -7.38
C ILE A 32 13.74 -16.04 -8.75
N GLY A 33 14.42 -16.46 -9.81
CA GLY A 33 13.90 -16.37 -11.18
C GLY A 33 13.41 -17.71 -11.75
N ALA A 34 12.96 -17.68 -13.00
CA ALA A 34 12.24 -18.79 -13.65
C ALA A 34 13.07 -20.07 -13.75
N GLY A 35 14.41 -19.95 -13.75
CA GLY A 35 15.30 -21.09 -13.78
C GLY A 35 15.07 -22.08 -12.63
N VAL A 36 14.62 -21.61 -11.46
CA VAL A 36 14.30 -22.48 -10.31
C VAL A 36 13.00 -23.27 -10.53
N SER A 37 11.97 -22.61 -11.06
CA SER A 37 10.65 -23.24 -11.31
C SER A 37 10.67 -24.20 -12.51
N ASN A 38 11.70 -24.17 -13.36
CA ASN A 38 11.86 -25.11 -14.47
C ASN A 38 11.89 -26.59 -14.03
N GLN A 39 12.40 -26.93 -12.84
CA GLN A 39 12.39 -28.31 -12.33
C GLN A 39 10.98 -28.87 -12.16
N GLN A 40 10.00 -27.99 -11.97
CA GLN A 40 8.61 -28.34 -11.74
C GLN A 40 7.81 -28.35 -13.06
N GLY A 41 8.45 -28.10 -14.20
CA GLY A 41 7.82 -28.17 -15.53
C GLY A 41 7.30 -26.84 -16.06
N TYR A 42 7.60 -25.72 -15.40
CA TYR A 42 7.46 -24.40 -16.01
C TYR A 42 8.49 -24.25 -17.15
N GLY A 43 8.02 -23.71 -18.27
CA GLY A 43 8.88 -23.48 -19.43
C GLY A 43 9.59 -22.14 -19.37
N ASP A 44 10.53 -21.94 -20.28
CA ASP A 44 11.20 -20.65 -20.43
C ASP A 44 10.26 -19.58 -21.02
N TRP A 45 10.80 -18.37 -21.18
CA TRP A 45 10.08 -17.22 -21.74
C TRP A 45 9.52 -17.47 -23.16
N ASN A 46 10.18 -18.30 -23.98
CA ASN A 46 9.68 -18.63 -25.32
C ASN A 46 8.47 -19.55 -25.22
N ASP A 47 8.55 -20.54 -24.32
CA ASP A 47 7.45 -21.45 -24.04
C ASP A 47 6.22 -20.73 -23.49
N TYR A 48 6.41 -19.74 -22.61
CA TYR A 48 5.34 -18.86 -22.11
C TYR A 48 4.61 -18.14 -23.26
N VAL A 49 5.33 -17.43 -24.14
CA VAL A 49 4.72 -16.70 -25.27
C VAL A 49 4.01 -17.63 -26.24
N ARG A 50 4.59 -18.80 -26.51
CA ARG A 50 3.99 -19.83 -27.36
C ARG A 50 2.67 -20.33 -26.78
N LYS A 51 2.66 -20.73 -25.49
CA LYS A 51 1.45 -21.22 -24.81
C LYS A 51 0.37 -20.13 -24.69
N LEU A 52 0.75 -18.88 -24.47
CA LEU A 52 -0.17 -17.74 -24.48
C LEU A 52 -0.85 -17.59 -25.84
N ALA A 53 -0.07 -17.61 -26.94
CA ALA A 53 -0.60 -17.54 -28.30
C ALA A 53 -1.54 -18.71 -28.63
N GLU A 54 -1.18 -19.93 -28.25
CA GLU A 54 -2.00 -21.13 -28.42
C GLU A 54 -3.32 -21.04 -27.65
N TYR A 55 -3.27 -20.59 -26.39
CA TYR A 55 -4.44 -20.43 -25.53
C TYR A 55 -5.50 -19.50 -26.16
N TRP A 56 -5.06 -18.37 -26.72
CA TRP A 56 -5.94 -17.41 -27.37
C TRP A 56 -6.36 -17.86 -28.79
N GLY A 57 -5.47 -18.54 -29.52
CA GLY A 57 -5.78 -19.12 -30.83
C GLY A 57 -6.88 -20.19 -30.78
N LEU A 58 -6.88 -21.02 -29.73
CA LEU A 58 -7.95 -22.01 -29.50
C LEU A 58 -9.33 -21.37 -29.25
N ARG A 59 -9.35 -20.17 -28.65
CA ARG A 59 -10.60 -19.44 -28.34
C ARG A 59 -11.10 -18.59 -29.50
N ASN A 60 -10.22 -18.24 -30.42
CA ASN A 60 -10.60 -17.48 -31.60
C ASN A 60 -9.84 -17.97 -32.84
N LYS A 61 -10.44 -18.96 -33.53
CA LYS A 61 -9.85 -19.60 -34.72
C LYS A 61 -9.47 -18.61 -35.82
N ARG A 62 -10.16 -17.46 -35.93
CA ARG A 62 -9.86 -16.42 -36.93
C ARG A 62 -8.45 -15.87 -36.80
N TYR A 63 -7.92 -15.78 -35.58
CA TYR A 63 -6.61 -15.20 -35.30
C TYR A 63 -5.55 -16.25 -34.92
N ALA A 64 -5.87 -17.54 -34.96
CA ALA A 64 -4.97 -18.60 -34.50
C ALA A 64 -3.62 -18.62 -35.24
N ASP A 65 -3.64 -18.57 -36.58
CA ASP A 65 -2.42 -18.57 -37.39
C ASP A 65 -1.60 -17.28 -37.19
N THR A 66 -2.27 -16.14 -37.03
CA THR A 66 -1.61 -14.86 -36.75
C THR A 66 -0.91 -14.88 -35.39
N LEU A 67 -1.56 -15.39 -34.35
CA LEU A 67 -0.98 -15.53 -33.01
C LEU A 67 0.21 -16.48 -33.01
N LYS A 68 0.08 -17.63 -33.69
CA LYS A 68 1.17 -18.59 -33.87
C LYS A 68 2.36 -17.96 -34.59
N TYR A 69 2.12 -17.24 -35.68
CA TYR A 69 3.16 -16.52 -36.41
C TYR A 69 3.87 -15.50 -35.51
N ILE A 70 3.13 -14.65 -34.79
CA ILE A 70 3.70 -13.66 -33.85
C ILE A 70 4.60 -14.33 -32.82
N SER A 71 4.16 -15.44 -32.21
CA SER A 71 4.97 -16.16 -31.21
C SER A 71 6.29 -16.69 -31.78
N SER A 72 6.30 -17.08 -33.06
CA SER A 72 7.45 -17.64 -33.77
C SER A 72 8.40 -16.61 -34.39
N LEU A 73 8.05 -15.31 -34.40
CA LEU A 73 8.87 -14.27 -35.03
C LEU A 73 10.27 -14.19 -34.40
N ALA A 74 11.30 -14.49 -35.19
CA ALA A 74 12.68 -14.23 -34.83
C ALA A 74 12.99 -12.73 -34.89
N GLY A 75 13.87 -12.25 -34.00
CA GLY A 75 14.29 -10.83 -33.97
C GLY A 75 13.39 -9.88 -33.16
N LEU A 76 12.23 -10.34 -32.67
CA LEU A 76 11.43 -9.60 -31.69
C LEU A 76 11.66 -10.16 -30.28
N SER A 77 11.82 -9.27 -29.30
CA SER A 77 11.82 -9.67 -27.90
C SER A 77 10.46 -10.25 -27.51
N ASN A 78 10.45 -11.20 -26.57
CA ASN A 78 9.21 -11.81 -26.12
C ASN A 78 8.26 -10.78 -25.47
N LYS A 79 8.80 -9.79 -24.77
CA LYS A 79 8.07 -8.62 -24.23
C LYS A 79 7.26 -7.91 -25.35
N ARG A 80 7.86 -7.73 -26.54
CA ARG A 80 7.21 -7.10 -27.71
C ARG A 80 6.23 -8.02 -28.42
N LYS A 81 6.49 -9.32 -28.47
CA LYS A 81 5.52 -10.30 -29.00
C LYS A 81 4.22 -10.27 -28.20
N ILE A 82 4.29 -10.16 -26.87
CA ILE A 82 3.12 -10.06 -26.01
C ILE A 82 2.34 -8.77 -26.29
N ASP A 83 2.99 -7.63 -26.55
CA ASP A 83 2.30 -6.41 -26.98
C ASP A 83 1.42 -6.65 -28.22
N PHE A 84 1.97 -7.35 -29.22
CA PHE A 84 1.23 -7.66 -30.46
C PHE A 84 0.10 -8.66 -30.22
N ILE A 85 0.34 -9.69 -29.40
CA ILE A 85 -0.70 -10.62 -28.96
C ILE A 85 -1.82 -9.86 -28.25
N ASN A 86 -1.51 -8.91 -27.38
CA ASN A 86 -2.51 -8.09 -26.68
C ASN A 86 -3.36 -7.23 -27.63
N GLN A 87 -2.82 -6.73 -28.74
CA GLN A 87 -3.61 -6.04 -29.76
C GLN A 87 -4.64 -6.98 -30.41
N ILE A 88 -4.30 -8.25 -30.59
CA ILE A 88 -5.23 -9.27 -31.07
C ILE A 88 -6.26 -9.62 -29.98
N ILE A 89 -5.84 -9.80 -28.72
CA ILE A 89 -6.77 -10.07 -27.60
C ILE A 89 -7.78 -8.93 -27.44
N LYS A 90 -7.37 -7.67 -27.58
CA LYS A 90 -8.30 -6.52 -27.61
C LYS A 90 -9.36 -6.65 -28.68
N LYS A 91 -8.97 -7.06 -29.90
CA LYS A 91 -9.90 -7.34 -31.01
C LYS A 91 -10.82 -8.54 -30.71
N ILE A 92 -10.34 -9.54 -29.96
CA ILE A 92 -11.16 -10.68 -29.53
C ILE A 92 -12.18 -10.26 -28.46
N CYS A 93 -11.81 -9.36 -27.55
CA CYS A 93 -12.65 -8.94 -26.42
C CYS A 93 -13.72 -7.90 -26.77
N ASN A 94 -13.67 -7.27 -27.95
CA ASN A 94 -14.63 -6.28 -28.47
C ASN A 94 -14.82 -4.99 -27.64
N SER A 95 -14.17 -4.85 -26.49
CA SER A 95 -14.10 -3.61 -25.70
C SER A 95 -12.86 -3.59 -24.79
N ASP A 96 -12.44 -2.39 -24.37
CA ASP A 96 -11.32 -2.23 -23.44
C ASP A 96 -11.64 -2.75 -22.03
N GLU A 97 -12.91 -2.68 -21.60
CA GLU A 97 -13.35 -3.26 -20.32
C GLU A 97 -13.21 -4.78 -20.31
N GLN A 98 -13.68 -5.45 -21.36
CA GLN A 98 -13.54 -6.91 -21.50
C GLN A 98 -12.07 -7.32 -21.64
N PHE A 99 -11.25 -6.51 -22.30
CA PHE A 99 -9.81 -6.73 -22.34
C PHE A 99 -9.18 -6.67 -20.94
N LYS A 100 -9.49 -5.64 -20.14
CA LYS A 100 -8.96 -5.52 -18.77
C LYS A 100 -9.34 -6.71 -17.88
N ILE A 101 -10.56 -7.22 -18.01
CA ILE A 101 -11.02 -8.37 -17.23
C ILE A 101 -10.29 -9.66 -17.62
N ARG A 102 -10.06 -9.85 -18.93
CA ARG A 102 -9.71 -11.16 -19.50
C ARG A 102 -8.27 -11.33 -19.97
N CYS A 103 -7.50 -10.24 -20.09
CA CYS A 103 -6.16 -10.28 -20.66
C CYS A 103 -5.18 -11.19 -19.89
N LEU A 104 -5.42 -11.45 -18.60
CA LEU A 104 -4.65 -12.37 -17.76
C LEU A 104 -5.31 -13.75 -17.57
N ASP A 105 -6.36 -14.10 -18.33
CA ASP A 105 -7.06 -15.38 -18.19
C ASP A 105 -6.13 -16.58 -18.37
N PHE A 106 -5.13 -16.47 -19.27
CA PHE A 106 -4.14 -17.51 -19.48
C PHE A 106 -3.23 -17.65 -18.26
N GLU A 107 -2.65 -16.54 -17.79
CA GLU A 107 -1.72 -16.48 -16.68
C GLU A 107 -2.37 -17.01 -15.40
N LYS A 108 -3.62 -16.61 -15.12
CA LYS A 108 -4.40 -17.14 -13.99
C LYS A 108 -4.59 -18.65 -14.06
N LYS A 109 -4.80 -19.19 -15.27
CA LYS A 109 -4.95 -20.64 -15.46
C LYS A 109 -3.62 -21.38 -15.40
N HIS A 110 -2.56 -20.79 -15.94
CA HIS A 110 -1.27 -21.46 -16.10
C HIS A 110 -0.40 -21.39 -14.83
N PHE A 111 -0.44 -20.26 -14.13
CA PHE A 111 0.40 -19.95 -12.97
C PHE A 111 -0.40 -19.80 -11.66
N GLY A 112 -1.72 -19.68 -11.69
CA GLY A 112 -2.53 -19.48 -10.48
C GLY A 112 -2.42 -20.63 -9.49
N ASN A 113 -2.71 -20.37 -8.20
CA ASN A 113 -2.45 -21.17 -6.97
C ASN A 113 -2.84 -22.67 -7.03
N HIS A 114 -2.19 -23.45 -7.88
CA HIS A 114 -2.26 -24.90 -7.90
C HIS A 114 -0.84 -25.40 -7.73
N GLN A 115 -0.58 -26.01 -6.58
CA GLN A 115 0.71 -26.63 -6.32
C GLN A 115 0.96 -27.74 -7.33
N LEU A 116 2.05 -27.64 -8.09
CA LEU A 116 2.52 -28.76 -8.87
C LEU A 116 3.01 -29.85 -7.90
N GLN A 117 2.55 -31.10 -8.06
CA GLN A 117 2.94 -32.22 -7.19
C GLN A 117 4.40 -32.68 -7.39
N ILE A 118 5.24 -31.84 -7.99
CA ILE A 118 6.64 -32.13 -8.27
C ILE A 118 7.48 -31.37 -7.24
N ASN A 119 8.24 -32.12 -6.45
CA ASN A 119 9.11 -31.55 -5.41
C ASN A 119 10.24 -30.73 -6.05
N ASN A 120 10.52 -29.54 -5.50
CA ASN A 120 11.64 -28.70 -5.93
C ASN A 120 12.72 -28.73 -4.86
N ASP A 121 13.74 -29.57 -5.07
CA ASP A 121 14.79 -29.79 -4.07
C ASP A 121 15.59 -28.51 -3.78
N ILE A 122 15.73 -27.62 -4.77
CA ILE A 122 16.35 -26.31 -4.61
C ILE A 122 15.54 -25.47 -3.61
N LEU A 123 14.25 -25.23 -3.89
CA LEU A 123 13.39 -24.44 -3.00
C LEU A 123 13.27 -25.07 -1.61
N SER A 124 13.12 -26.39 -1.53
CA SER A 124 13.05 -27.13 -0.25
C SER A 124 14.27 -26.90 0.65
N THR A 125 15.41 -26.58 0.04
CA THR A 125 16.64 -26.25 0.75
C THR A 125 16.71 -24.77 1.09
N LEU A 126 16.40 -23.89 0.13
CA LEU A 126 16.49 -22.44 0.32
C LEU A 126 15.56 -21.92 1.44
N ILE A 127 14.36 -22.48 1.58
CA ILE A 127 13.43 -22.11 2.65
C ILE A 127 13.99 -22.36 4.06
N LYS A 128 14.92 -23.32 4.21
CA LYS A 128 15.53 -23.65 5.52
C LYS A 128 16.43 -22.53 6.04
N PHE A 129 16.89 -21.63 5.18
CA PHE A 129 17.67 -20.46 5.60
C PHE A 129 16.84 -19.39 6.30
N SER A 130 15.50 -19.46 6.28
CA SER A 130 14.63 -18.44 6.86
C SER A 130 14.94 -17.04 6.32
N ALA A 131 14.94 -16.91 5.00
CA ALA A 131 15.28 -15.68 4.26
C ALA A 131 14.02 -14.95 3.77
N ILE A 132 14.17 -13.72 3.29
CA ILE A 132 13.11 -13.02 2.53
C ILE A 132 13.30 -13.33 1.04
N PHE A 133 12.21 -13.63 0.34
CA PHE A 133 12.25 -14.05 -1.05
C PHE A 133 11.70 -12.96 -1.96
N PHE A 134 12.50 -12.52 -2.92
CA PHE A 134 12.05 -11.75 -4.07
C PHE A 134 11.90 -12.69 -5.25
N THR A 135 10.88 -12.49 -6.08
CA THR A 135 10.73 -13.27 -7.30
C THR A 135 10.20 -12.44 -8.45
N THR A 136 10.69 -12.74 -9.65
CA THR A 136 10.13 -12.25 -10.92
C THR A 136 9.18 -13.24 -11.57
N ASN A 137 8.96 -14.40 -10.92
CA ASN A 137 8.09 -15.45 -11.41
C ASN A 137 6.64 -15.11 -11.14
N TYR A 138 5.77 -15.65 -12.00
CA TYR A 138 4.32 -15.50 -11.89
C TYR A 138 3.67 -16.66 -11.12
N ASP A 139 4.37 -17.80 -10.97
CA ASP A 139 3.94 -18.95 -10.17
C ASP A 139 4.12 -18.72 -8.66
N TYR A 140 3.46 -19.55 -7.86
CA TYR A 140 3.45 -19.48 -6.40
C TYR A 140 4.31 -20.56 -5.74
N GLU A 141 5.34 -21.07 -6.43
CA GLU A 141 6.08 -22.25 -5.94
C GLU A 141 6.96 -21.95 -4.72
N VAL A 142 7.42 -20.70 -4.55
CA VAL A 142 8.15 -20.28 -3.35
C VAL A 142 7.22 -20.29 -2.14
N GLU A 143 6.02 -19.73 -2.28
CA GLU A 143 4.95 -19.70 -1.28
C GLU A 143 4.51 -21.11 -0.91
N ASN A 144 4.29 -21.96 -1.91
CA ASN A 144 3.91 -23.36 -1.72
C ASN A 144 4.99 -24.13 -0.96
N ALA A 145 6.28 -23.87 -1.22
CA ALA A 145 7.38 -24.49 -0.50
C ALA A 145 7.46 -24.01 0.97
N ILE A 146 7.21 -22.72 1.22
CA ILE A 146 7.21 -22.13 2.57
C ILE A 146 5.98 -22.57 3.38
N GLY A 147 4.82 -22.71 2.75
CA GLY A 147 3.53 -22.95 3.42
C GLY A 147 2.90 -21.69 4.04
N SER A 148 3.28 -20.49 3.60
CA SER A 148 2.78 -19.19 4.09
C SER A 148 2.20 -18.34 2.96
N ASN A 149 1.25 -17.45 3.29
CA ASN A 149 0.65 -16.48 2.37
C ASN A 149 1.14 -15.04 2.61
N SER A 150 2.27 -14.90 3.32
CA SER A 150 2.90 -13.60 3.56
C SER A 150 3.56 -13.12 2.27
N ILE A 151 2.76 -12.49 1.42
CA ILE A 151 3.16 -12.01 0.10
C ILE A 151 2.97 -10.50 -0.06
N ILE A 152 3.89 -9.87 -0.78
CA ILE A 152 3.68 -8.58 -1.45
C ILE A 152 3.41 -8.92 -2.91
N LYS A 153 2.25 -8.49 -3.41
CA LYS A 153 1.70 -9.00 -4.66
C LYS A 153 2.31 -8.36 -5.89
N ASP A 154 2.84 -7.15 -5.73
CA ASP A 154 3.57 -6.42 -6.76
C ASP A 154 4.53 -5.41 -6.13
N TYR A 155 5.48 -4.90 -6.92
CA TYR A 155 6.49 -3.95 -6.46
C TYR A 155 5.91 -2.61 -5.96
N MET A 156 4.67 -2.24 -6.33
CA MET A 156 4.06 -0.98 -5.90
C MET A 156 3.58 -1.04 -4.45
N GLU A 157 3.21 -2.24 -3.97
CA GLU A 157 2.84 -2.49 -2.58
C GLU A 157 4.04 -2.45 -1.62
N LEU A 158 5.28 -2.53 -2.14
CA LEU A 158 6.49 -2.40 -1.33
C LEU A 158 6.65 -0.95 -0.83
N SER A 159 6.74 -0.79 0.49
CA SER A 159 6.99 0.47 1.19
C SER A 159 8.39 0.52 1.80
N GLU A 160 8.96 1.72 1.90
CA GLU A 160 10.20 1.95 2.65
C GLU A 160 10.07 1.60 4.14
N THR A 161 8.85 1.62 4.69
CA THR A 161 8.57 1.34 6.10
C THR A 161 8.32 -0.13 6.40
N ASP A 162 8.38 -1.02 5.41
CA ASP A 162 8.03 -2.42 5.61
C ASP A 162 9.07 -3.15 6.46
N GLU A 163 8.60 -3.74 7.56
CA GLU A 163 9.39 -4.66 8.39
C GLU A 163 9.12 -6.10 7.96
N LEU A 164 9.63 -6.47 6.78
CA LEU A 164 9.51 -7.84 6.28
C LEU A 164 10.24 -8.82 7.22
N LEU A 165 9.52 -9.86 7.63
CA LEU A 165 10.01 -10.98 8.42
C LEU A 165 10.56 -12.08 7.51
N PRO A 166 11.41 -12.98 8.02
CA PRO A 166 11.76 -14.22 7.34
C PRO A 166 10.56 -14.94 6.71
N ASN A 167 10.78 -15.58 5.56
CA ASN A 167 9.81 -16.34 4.77
C ASN A 167 8.68 -15.50 4.14
N PHE A 168 8.88 -14.19 4.01
CA PHE A 168 8.03 -13.33 3.20
C PHE A 168 8.40 -13.45 1.72
N VAL A 169 7.42 -13.40 0.81
CA VAL A 169 7.64 -13.42 -0.65
C VAL A 169 7.20 -12.12 -1.30
N VAL A 170 7.99 -11.59 -2.23
CA VAL A 170 7.75 -10.33 -2.93
C VAL A 170 7.76 -10.58 -4.44
N HIS A 171 6.59 -10.50 -5.08
CA HIS A 171 6.46 -10.65 -6.53
C HIS A 171 6.77 -9.34 -7.26
N LEU A 172 8.00 -9.14 -7.71
CA LEU A 172 8.40 -7.90 -8.37
C LEU A 172 7.64 -7.64 -9.68
N HIS A 173 7.27 -8.70 -10.41
CA HIS A 173 6.51 -8.60 -11.67
C HIS A 173 5.00 -8.72 -11.52
N GLY A 174 4.50 -8.78 -10.29
CA GLY A 174 3.08 -8.95 -10.04
C GLY A 174 2.61 -10.40 -10.10
N GLU A 175 1.56 -10.71 -9.35
CA GLU A 175 0.90 -12.02 -9.37
C GLU A 175 -0.26 -12.08 -10.40
N PRO A 176 -0.58 -13.25 -11.01
CA PRO A 176 -1.68 -13.38 -11.99
C PRO A 176 -3.06 -12.95 -11.48
N ASN A 177 -3.30 -13.10 -10.17
CA ASN A 177 -4.54 -12.72 -9.51
C ASN A 177 -4.56 -11.25 -9.02
N GLY A 178 -3.48 -10.51 -9.23
CA GLY A 178 -3.28 -9.14 -8.77
C GLY A 178 -3.84 -8.08 -9.71
N ASN A 179 -3.40 -6.83 -9.51
CA ASN A 179 -3.83 -5.72 -10.37
C ASN A 179 -3.21 -5.85 -11.77
N VAL A 180 -4.08 -5.96 -12.78
CA VAL A 180 -3.69 -6.06 -14.19
C VAL A 180 -2.76 -4.93 -14.63
N SER A 181 -2.87 -3.74 -14.03
CA SER A 181 -2.02 -2.59 -14.37
C SER A 181 -0.57 -2.78 -13.90
N ASN A 182 -0.36 -3.55 -12.84
CA ASN A 182 0.94 -3.76 -12.19
C ASN A 182 1.62 -5.07 -12.63
N PHE A 183 0.91 -5.97 -13.33
CA PHE A 183 1.45 -7.23 -13.83
C PHE A 183 2.42 -7.04 -15.01
N ILE A 184 3.71 -7.30 -14.85
CA ILE A 184 4.78 -6.93 -15.78
C ILE A 184 5.08 -8.06 -16.78
N ASN A 185 4.51 -7.97 -17.98
CA ASN A 185 4.76 -8.94 -19.07
C ASN A 185 4.89 -8.31 -20.48
N THR A 186 4.68 -7.01 -20.64
CA THR A 186 4.74 -6.31 -21.93
C THR A 186 5.88 -5.29 -21.99
N SER A 187 6.35 -4.93 -23.20
CA SER A 187 7.43 -3.93 -23.33
C SER A 187 7.06 -2.61 -22.67
N ASP A 188 5.81 -2.17 -22.83
CA ASP A 188 5.30 -0.92 -22.25
C ASP A 188 5.31 -0.93 -20.71
N LYS A 189 5.02 -2.08 -20.10
CA LYS A 189 5.01 -2.22 -18.65
C LYS A 189 6.41 -2.37 -18.08
N TYR A 190 7.30 -3.10 -18.76
CA TYR A 190 8.72 -3.09 -18.44
C TYR A 190 9.28 -1.67 -18.55
N LEU A 191 8.92 -0.92 -19.60
CA LEU A 191 9.32 0.48 -19.75
C LEU A 191 8.77 1.36 -18.61
N LYS A 192 7.53 1.16 -18.15
CA LYS A 192 6.95 1.92 -17.03
C LYS A 192 7.55 1.56 -15.67
N LEU A 193 7.82 0.28 -15.45
CA LEU A 193 8.60 -0.18 -14.29
C LEU A 193 9.97 0.49 -14.34
N TYR A 194 10.61 0.46 -15.51
CA TYR A 194 11.98 0.93 -15.65
C TYR A 194 12.13 2.45 -15.74
N ALA A 195 11.09 3.17 -16.16
CA ALA A 195 11.02 4.63 -16.07
C ALA A 195 10.87 5.13 -14.62
N ASN A 196 10.49 4.24 -13.70
CA ASN A 196 10.43 4.48 -12.25
C ASN A 196 11.54 3.72 -11.50
N LEU A 197 12.64 3.32 -12.16
CA LEU A 197 13.77 2.61 -11.52
C LEU A 197 14.25 3.33 -10.28
N ASP A 198 14.40 4.65 -10.34
CA ASP A 198 14.89 5.45 -9.21
C ASP A 198 14.01 5.27 -7.97
N ASN A 199 12.69 5.11 -8.14
CA ASN A 199 11.76 4.88 -7.03
C ASN A 199 11.88 3.45 -6.48
N LEU A 200 11.93 2.42 -7.34
CA LEU A 200 12.08 1.03 -6.89
C LEU A 200 13.45 0.80 -6.24
N GLN A 201 14.52 1.29 -6.86
CA GLN A 201 15.88 1.27 -6.34
C GLN A 201 15.96 2.04 -5.03
N HIS A 202 15.36 3.23 -4.92
CA HIS A 202 15.33 3.98 -3.67
C HIS A 202 14.63 3.20 -2.56
N LYS A 203 13.43 2.64 -2.83
CA LYS A 203 12.69 1.82 -1.86
C LYS A 203 13.51 0.63 -1.37
N LEU A 204 14.10 -0.14 -2.28
CA LEU A 204 14.92 -1.30 -1.95
C LEU A 204 16.20 -0.90 -1.21
N THR A 205 16.86 0.18 -1.64
CA THR A 205 18.05 0.71 -0.96
C THR A 205 17.73 1.13 0.48
N MET A 206 16.65 1.89 0.67
CA MET A 206 16.19 2.31 2.00
C MET A 206 15.77 1.11 2.85
N PHE A 207 15.15 0.10 2.23
CA PHE A 207 14.83 -1.16 2.89
C PHE A 207 16.08 -1.91 3.36
N TYR A 208 17.10 -2.04 2.50
CA TYR A 208 18.37 -2.70 2.86
C TYR A 208 19.18 -1.93 3.90
N LYS A 209 19.22 -0.59 3.84
CA LYS A 209 19.93 0.27 4.81
C LYS A 209 19.48 0.06 6.25
N LYS A 210 18.22 -0.32 6.45
CA LYS A 210 17.66 -0.60 7.77
C LYS A 210 18.08 -1.95 8.33
N LYS A 211 18.66 -2.80 7.49
CA LYS A 211 19.04 -4.17 7.84
C LYS A 211 20.53 -4.22 8.14
N LYS A 212 20.91 -4.97 9.18
CA LYS A 212 22.33 -5.17 9.53
C LYS A 212 22.93 -6.26 8.67
N ASN A 213 24.01 -5.95 7.95
CA ASN A 213 24.74 -6.90 7.10
C ASN A 213 23.85 -7.62 6.05
N PRO A 214 23.14 -6.86 5.20
CA PRO A 214 22.26 -7.44 4.19
C PRO A 214 23.03 -8.25 3.14
N VAL A 215 22.53 -9.46 2.84
CA VAL A 215 23.09 -10.36 1.82
C VAL A 215 21.99 -10.78 0.86
N LEU A 216 22.20 -10.58 -0.44
CA LEU A 216 21.32 -11.03 -1.52
C LEU A 216 21.96 -12.17 -2.31
N ILE A 217 21.28 -13.30 -2.45
CA ILE A 217 21.67 -14.38 -3.34
C ILE A 217 20.70 -14.46 -4.52
N ILE A 218 21.23 -14.34 -5.74
CA ILE A 218 20.49 -14.44 -7.00
C ILE A 218 20.56 -15.87 -7.55
N ILE A 219 19.40 -16.46 -7.86
CA ILE A 219 19.28 -17.85 -8.31
C ILE A 219 18.26 -17.97 -9.47
N GLY A 220 18.61 -18.72 -10.51
CA GLY A 220 17.66 -19.12 -11.56
C GLY A 220 17.31 -18.03 -12.59
N SER A 221 18.31 -17.57 -13.34
CA SER A 221 18.18 -16.61 -14.47
C SER A 221 17.98 -15.13 -14.12
N GLY A 222 18.12 -14.72 -12.86
CA GLY A 222 18.01 -13.32 -12.44
C GLY A 222 19.07 -12.36 -13.03
N LEU A 223 20.17 -12.88 -13.58
CA LEU A 223 21.25 -12.06 -14.17
C LEU A 223 20.96 -11.52 -15.58
N GLN A 224 19.84 -11.92 -16.19
CA GLN A 224 19.50 -11.57 -17.59
C GLN A 224 18.75 -10.24 -17.72
N GLU A 225 18.34 -9.63 -16.61
CA GLU A 225 17.57 -8.38 -16.57
C GLU A 225 18.40 -7.28 -15.92
N ASP A 226 19.22 -6.60 -16.73
CA ASP A 226 20.14 -5.55 -16.27
C ASP A 226 19.43 -4.45 -15.45
N GLU A 227 18.20 -4.09 -15.84
CA GLU A 227 17.43 -3.06 -15.14
C GLU A 227 16.96 -3.52 -13.74
N LEU A 228 16.60 -4.81 -13.60
CA LEU A 228 16.28 -5.40 -12.31
C LEU A 228 17.52 -5.45 -11.41
N LEU A 229 18.66 -5.87 -11.96
CA LEU A 229 19.93 -5.91 -11.23
C LEU A 229 20.30 -4.52 -10.73
N TYR A 230 20.11 -3.49 -11.54
CA TYR A 230 20.35 -2.09 -11.15
C TYR A 230 19.53 -1.67 -9.92
N SER A 231 18.26 -2.08 -9.83
CA SER A 231 17.42 -1.80 -8.65
C SER A 231 17.74 -2.68 -7.43
N MET A 232 18.03 -3.97 -7.66
CA MET A 232 18.18 -4.96 -6.59
C MET A 232 19.57 -4.96 -5.96
N CYS A 233 20.59 -4.46 -6.69
CA CYS A 233 21.99 -4.51 -6.29
C CYS A 233 22.58 -3.09 -6.14
N PRO A 234 22.09 -2.28 -5.18
CA PRO A 234 22.66 -0.95 -4.93
C PRO A 234 24.12 -1.07 -4.48
N ASP A 235 24.97 -0.19 -5.01
CA ASP A 235 26.41 -0.20 -4.73
C ASP A 235 26.70 0.00 -3.23
N ASN A 236 27.61 -0.82 -2.69
CA ASN A 236 28.19 -0.71 -1.35
C ASN A 236 27.22 -0.82 -0.14
N GLU A 237 25.92 -1.04 -0.37
CA GLU A 237 24.92 -1.18 0.70
C GLU A 237 24.68 -2.63 1.11
N ILE A 238 24.86 -3.56 0.16
CA ILE A 238 24.60 -4.99 0.35
C ILE A 238 25.71 -5.86 -0.25
N SER A 239 25.86 -7.07 0.28
CA SER A 239 26.69 -8.10 -0.37
C SER A 239 25.83 -8.93 -1.31
N VAL A 240 26.15 -8.92 -2.60
CA VAL A 240 25.39 -9.67 -3.61
C VAL A 240 26.20 -10.84 -4.14
N TYR A 241 25.59 -12.01 -4.16
CA TYR A 241 26.11 -13.22 -4.78
C TYR A 241 25.15 -13.73 -5.85
N ALA A 242 25.67 -14.34 -6.91
CA ALA A 242 24.87 -15.03 -7.90
C ALA A 242 25.37 -16.46 -8.11
N LEU A 243 24.47 -17.43 -7.99
CA LEU A 243 24.78 -18.84 -8.21
C LEU A 243 24.70 -19.14 -9.72
N CYS A 244 25.85 -19.40 -10.34
CA CYS A 244 25.98 -19.58 -11.77
C CYS A 244 26.48 -20.98 -12.15
N LYS A 245 26.03 -21.45 -13.32
CA LYS A 245 26.54 -22.66 -13.94
C LYS A 245 27.90 -22.36 -14.57
N TYR A 246 28.89 -23.19 -14.29
CA TYR A 246 30.17 -23.14 -14.97
C TYR A 246 29.99 -23.63 -16.41
N ASP A 247 30.23 -22.76 -17.39
CA ASP A 247 30.08 -23.14 -18.80
C ASP A 247 31.10 -24.20 -19.18
N ASN A 248 30.64 -25.26 -19.85
CA ASN A 248 31.50 -26.34 -20.33
C ASN A 248 31.61 -26.23 -21.85
N CYS A 249 32.63 -25.52 -22.34
CA CYS A 249 32.87 -25.31 -23.78
C CYS A 249 33.51 -26.53 -24.46
N GLY A 250 33.07 -27.74 -24.13
CA GLY A 250 33.65 -28.99 -24.63
C GLY A 250 35.06 -29.27 -24.10
N ASN A 251 35.92 -29.86 -24.92
CA ASN A 251 37.27 -30.31 -24.51
C ASN A 251 38.31 -29.18 -24.31
N ASN A 252 37.91 -27.90 -24.38
CA ASN A 252 38.81 -26.75 -24.19
C ASN A 252 38.57 -26.11 -22.81
N ASP A 253 39.23 -26.67 -21.79
CA ASP A 253 39.17 -26.18 -20.42
C ASP A 253 39.66 -24.72 -20.29
N THR A 254 40.58 -24.26 -21.14
CA THR A 254 41.06 -22.87 -21.19
C THR A 254 39.97 -21.87 -21.57
N ILE A 255 39.17 -22.16 -22.60
CA ILE A 255 38.08 -21.26 -23.03
C ILE A 255 37.02 -21.15 -21.94
N SER A 256 36.72 -22.27 -21.27
CA SER A 256 35.76 -22.31 -20.16
C SER A 256 36.25 -21.47 -18.97
N ALA A 257 37.55 -21.56 -18.65
CA ALA A 257 38.18 -20.75 -17.61
C ALA A 257 38.23 -19.26 -17.95
N ASP A 258 38.56 -18.91 -19.19
CA ASP A 258 38.58 -17.52 -19.67
C ASP A 258 37.17 -16.90 -19.60
N LEU A 259 36.14 -17.62 -20.06
CA LEU A 259 34.75 -17.17 -19.97
C LEU A 259 34.29 -16.99 -18.52
N ALA A 260 34.64 -17.92 -17.63
CA ALA A 260 34.35 -17.80 -16.20
C ALA A 260 35.01 -16.56 -15.60
N SER A 261 36.30 -16.33 -15.89
CA SER A 261 37.03 -15.15 -15.42
C SER A 261 36.46 -13.84 -15.96
N ILE A 262 36.06 -13.81 -17.24
CA ILE A 262 35.40 -12.65 -17.86
C ILE A 262 34.07 -12.36 -17.16
N LYS A 263 33.24 -13.39 -16.91
CA LYS A 263 31.96 -13.25 -16.22
C LYS A 263 32.14 -12.77 -14.77
N GLU A 264 33.07 -13.36 -14.03
CA GLU A 264 33.42 -12.93 -12.68
C GLU A 264 33.79 -11.46 -12.66
N LYS A 265 34.68 -11.02 -13.56
CA LYS A 265 35.10 -9.63 -13.64
C LYS A 265 33.95 -8.69 -14.01
N PHE A 266 33.18 -9.04 -15.04
CA PHE A 266 32.06 -8.22 -15.52
C PHE A 266 30.98 -8.01 -14.45
N TYR A 267 30.62 -9.05 -13.71
CA TYR A 267 29.59 -8.94 -12.66
C TYR A 267 30.16 -8.35 -11.37
N LEU A 268 31.45 -8.53 -11.07
CA LEU A 268 32.10 -7.88 -9.94
C LEU A 268 32.11 -6.35 -10.10
N GLU A 269 32.28 -5.84 -11.33
CA GLU A 269 32.14 -4.41 -11.65
C GLU A 269 30.72 -3.87 -11.36
N LYS A 270 29.72 -4.75 -11.21
CA LYS A 270 28.33 -4.44 -10.81
C LYS A 270 28.02 -4.83 -9.36
N ASN A 271 29.04 -5.00 -8.52
CA ASN A 271 28.92 -5.47 -7.12
C ASN A 271 28.29 -6.87 -6.96
N ILE A 272 28.37 -7.73 -7.98
CA ILE A 272 27.82 -9.10 -7.95
C ILE A 272 28.97 -10.12 -7.96
N LYS A 273 29.07 -10.88 -6.88
CA LYS A 273 30.06 -11.95 -6.70
C LYS A 273 29.53 -13.27 -7.30
N ILE A 274 30.20 -13.80 -8.32
CA ILE A 274 29.80 -15.08 -8.93
C ILE A 274 30.27 -16.26 -8.09
N ILE A 275 29.35 -17.19 -7.83
CA ILE A 275 29.64 -18.50 -7.20
C ILE A 275 29.25 -19.59 -8.18
N TRP A 276 30.21 -20.44 -8.54
CA TRP A 276 29.98 -21.53 -9.46
C TRP A 276 29.46 -22.77 -8.73
N TYR A 277 28.23 -23.20 -9.04
CA TYR A 277 27.63 -24.35 -8.35
C TYR A 277 27.99 -25.70 -9.00
N GLY A 278 28.38 -25.72 -10.28
CA GLY A 278 28.66 -26.95 -11.02
C GLY A 278 28.60 -26.74 -12.54
N LYS A 279 28.69 -27.84 -13.30
CA LYS A 279 28.68 -27.80 -14.78
C LYS A 279 27.29 -28.01 -15.37
N GLU A 280 26.40 -28.67 -14.61
CA GLU A 280 25.03 -28.96 -15.02
C GLU A 280 24.02 -28.32 -14.07
N PHE A 281 22.85 -27.95 -14.56
CA PHE A 281 21.81 -27.33 -13.72
C PHE A 281 21.37 -28.22 -12.54
N SER A 282 21.44 -29.55 -12.70
CA SER A 282 21.20 -30.52 -11.63
C SER A 282 22.18 -30.39 -10.45
N ASP A 283 23.37 -29.82 -10.67
CA ASP A 283 24.36 -29.61 -9.60
C ASP A 283 23.93 -28.51 -8.62
N LEU A 284 23.01 -27.63 -9.02
CA LEU A 284 22.52 -26.53 -8.18
C LEU A 284 21.84 -27.02 -6.90
N SER A 285 21.02 -28.08 -6.98
CA SER A 285 20.36 -28.64 -5.79
C SER A 285 21.36 -29.25 -4.81
N VAL A 286 22.38 -29.94 -5.32
CA VAL A 286 23.47 -30.52 -4.52
C VAL A 286 24.26 -29.40 -3.84
N PHE A 287 24.61 -28.35 -4.60
CA PHE A 287 25.34 -27.21 -4.08
C PHE A 287 24.56 -26.45 -2.99
N CYS A 288 23.27 -26.18 -3.19
CA CYS A 288 22.44 -25.52 -2.19
C CYS A 288 22.37 -26.31 -0.88
N ASN A 289 22.24 -27.64 -0.95
CA ASN A 289 22.26 -28.50 0.24
C ASN A 289 23.59 -28.41 0.97
N GLN A 290 24.71 -28.53 0.24
CA GLN A 290 26.03 -28.41 0.83
C GLN A 290 26.27 -27.03 1.47
N LEU A 291 25.85 -25.95 0.81
CA LEU A 291 25.94 -24.60 1.36
C LEU A 291 25.16 -24.45 2.66
N TYR A 292 23.95 -25.01 2.72
CA TYR A 292 23.16 -25.01 3.94
C TYR A 292 23.86 -25.78 5.07
N ASP A 293 24.33 -26.99 4.80
CA ASP A 293 25.02 -27.84 5.77
C ASP A 293 26.29 -27.16 6.31
N ASP A 294 27.09 -26.53 5.44
CA ASP A 294 28.31 -25.82 5.82
C ASP A 294 28.02 -24.57 6.68
N VAL A 295 26.95 -23.83 6.37
CA VAL A 295 26.47 -22.71 7.19
C VAL A 295 26.04 -23.21 8.56
N GLN A 296 25.20 -24.25 8.64
CA GLN A 296 24.74 -24.81 9.92
C GLN A 296 25.92 -25.34 10.74
N HIS A 297 26.80 -26.11 10.14
CA HIS A 297 27.99 -26.64 10.81
C HIS A 297 28.90 -25.53 11.36
N LYS A 298 29.04 -24.40 10.65
CA LYS A 298 29.85 -23.27 11.11
C LYS A 298 29.15 -22.42 12.17
N ILE A 299 27.81 -22.29 12.14
CA ILE A 299 27.01 -21.74 13.25
C ILE A 299 27.24 -22.58 14.50
N MET A 300 27.09 -23.90 14.35
CA MET A 300 27.31 -24.89 15.42
C MET A 300 28.72 -24.77 16.01
N LYS A 301 29.75 -24.54 15.18
CA LYS A 301 31.15 -24.36 15.62
C LYS A 301 31.43 -22.98 16.25
N ARG A 302 30.81 -21.89 15.78
CA ARG A 302 31.05 -20.51 16.26
C ARG A 302 30.33 -20.16 17.56
N CYS A 303 29.17 -20.73 17.81
CA CYS A 303 28.40 -20.40 19.01
C CYS A 303 29.04 -20.94 20.29
N GLY A 304 30.03 -21.84 20.19
CA GLY A 304 30.34 -22.80 21.24
C GLY A 304 29.10 -23.68 21.41
N PHE A 305 29.22 -25.00 21.26
CA PHE A 305 28.08 -25.86 21.55
C PHE A 305 27.64 -25.55 22.98
N ILE A 306 26.46 -24.95 23.13
CA ILE A 306 25.62 -25.15 24.29
C ILE A 306 24.67 -26.24 23.82
N THR A 307 25.05 -27.47 24.11
CA THR A 307 24.13 -28.59 23.97
C THR A 307 22.92 -28.38 24.90
N PRO A 308 21.77 -28.97 24.60
CA PRO A 308 20.66 -29.00 25.55
C PRO A 308 21.12 -29.48 26.93
N ASP A 309 22.01 -30.48 26.98
CA ASP A 309 22.55 -31.03 28.22
C ASP A 309 23.41 -30.04 29.00
N GLU A 310 24.25 -29.25 28.34
CA GLU A 310 25.04 -28.18 28.98
C GLU A 310 24.14 -27.05 29.51
N LEU A 311 23.14 -26.65 28.72
CA LEU A 311 22.15 -25.65 29.12
C LEU A 311 21.35 -26.09 30.35
N ILE A 312 20.91 -27.35 30.35
CA ILE A 312 20.17 -27.96 31.47
C ILE A 312 21.09 -28.11 32.68
N SER A 313 22.33 -28.54 32.49
CA SER A 313 23.30 -28.74 33.58
C SER A 313 23.63 -27.42 34.27
N GLU A 314 23.85 -26.34 33.51
CA GLU A 314 24.05 -25.01 34.07
C GLU A 314 22.79 -24.49 34.77
N ALA A 315 21.61 -24.65 34.16
CA ALA A 315 20.36 -24.23 34.78
C ALA A 315 20.08 -24.94 36.10
N ILE A 316 20.38 -26.24 36.20
CA ILE A 316 20.25 -27.01 37.45
C ILE A 316 21.28 -26.54 38.50
N ALA A 317 22.48 -26.18 38.08
CA ALA A 317 23.55 -25.74 38.98
C ALA A 317 23.37 -24.30 39.49
N SER A 318 22.72 -23.44 38.72
CA SER A 318 22.48 -22.03 39.04
C SER A 318 21.48 -21.85 40.18
N LYS A 319 21.75 -20.90 41.08
CA LYS A 319 20.84 -20.62 42.20
C LYS A 319 19.63 -19.82 41.76
N ASP A 320 19.79 -18.88 40.83
CA ASP A 320 18.71 -18.03 40.29
C ASP A 320 18.89 -17.78 38.78
N PHE A 321 17.85 -17.30 38.09
CA PHE A 321 17.89 -17.11 36.63
C PHE A 321 19.01 -16.15 36.19
N SER A 322 19.31 -15.13 37.00
CA SER A 322 20.37 -14.15 36.71
C SER A 322 21.76 -14.78 36.54
N GLU A 323 21.98 -15.98 37.08
CA GLU A 323 23.24 -16.72 37.00
C GLU A 323 23.32 -17.66 35.78
N CYS A 324 22.21 -17.85 35.05
CA CYS A 324 22.13 -18.74 33.88
C CYS A 324 22.64 -18.03 32.60
N TYR A 325 23.95 -17.85 32.48
CA TYR A 325 24.61 -17.26 31.32
C TYR A 325 24.23 -17.94 29.99
N CYS A 326 24.24 -19.27 29.93
CA CYS A 326 23.91 -19.98 28.69
C CYS A 326 22.45 -19.75 28.27
N LEU A 327 21.52 -19.69 29.23
CA LEU A 327 20.11 -19.40 28.95
C LEU A 327 19.92 -17.96 28.47
N HIS A 328 20.58 -16.97 29.10
CA HIS A 328 20.59 -15.59 28.61
C HIS A 328 21.10 -15.50 27.17
N LYS A 329 22.22 -16.16 26.87
CA LYS A 329 22.83 -16.16 25.55
C LYS A 329 21.92 -16.79 24.50
N VAL A 330 21.26 -17.90 24.82
CA VAL A 330 20.29 -18.57 23.93
C VAL A 330 19.07 -17.68 23.67
N ILE A 331 18.59 -16.96 24.69
CA ILE A 331 17.51 -15.97 24.59
C ILE A 331 17.90 -14.80 23.70
N GLU A 332 19.07 -14.19 23.93
CA GLU A 332 19.59 -13.08 23.11
C GLU A 332 19.79 -13.48 21.64
N GLN A 333 20.19 -14.72 21.41
CA GLN A 333 20.33 -15.31 20.07
C GLN A 333 18.99 -15.68 19.43
N LYS A 334 17.88 -15.63 20.18
CA LYS A 334 16.54 -16.03 19.74
C LYS A 334 16.51 -17.45 19.18
N ASN A 335 17.32 -18.35 19.73
CA ASN A 335 17.40 -19.75 19.26
C ASN A 335 16.24 -20.58 19.85
N MET A 336 15.13 -20.64 19.12
CA MET A 336 13.90 -21.26 19.60
C MET A 336 13.98 -22.77 19.73
N ASP A 337 14.76 -23.45 18.88
CA ASP A 337 14.93 -24.90 18.95
C ASP A 337 15.66 -25.32 20.22
N LEU A 338 16.70 -24.57 20.62
CA LEU A 338 17.38 -24.80 21.91
C LEU A 338 16.50 -24.45 23.10
N LEU A 339 15.67 -23.41 23.00
CA LEU A 339 14.71 -23.06 24.06
C LEU A 339 13.63 -24.14 24.21
N ASP A 340 13.08 -24.64 23.11
CA ASP A 340 12.10 -25.73 23.15
C ASP A 340 12.74 -27.02 23.68
N ALA A 341 13.97 -27.35 23.28
CA ALA A 341 14.72 -28.47 23.84
C ALA A 341 14.97 -28.28 25.36
N PHE A 342 15.35 -27.08 25.79
CA PHE A 342 15.52 -26.75 27.21
C PHE A 342 14.23 -26.93 28.00
N PHE A 343 13.15 -26.27 27.58
CA PHE A 343 11.86 -26.37 28.24
C PHE A 343 11.25 -27.77 28.15
N THR A 344 11.65 -28.60 27.19
CA THR A 344 11.23 -30.01 27.14
C THR A 344 11.88 -30.82 28.26
N ASN A 345 13.16 -30.55 28.55
CA ASN A 345 13.97 -31.43 29.38
C ASN A 345 14.11 -30.99 30.85
N ILE A 346 13.81 -29.73 31.21
CA ILE A 346 13.82 -29.29 32.62
C ILE A 346 12.61 -29.84 33.40
N SER A 347 12.78 -30.09 34.70
CA SER A 347 11.71 -30.59 35.57
C SER A 347 10.55 -29.61 35.75
N ASN A 348 9.37 -30.10 36.15
CA ASN A 348 8.21 -29.24 36.44
C ASN A 348 8.47 -28.29 37.61
N ASP A 349 9.22 -28.70 38.62
CA ASP A 349 9.52 -27.86 39.77
C ASP A 349 10.46 -26.72 39.40
N TYR A 350 11.47 -27.00 38.58
CA TYR A 350 12.36 -25.95 38.07
C TYR A 350 11.61 -24.97 37.16
N PHE A 351 10.74 -25.46 36.29
CA PHE A 351 9.90 -24.60 35.44
C PHE A 351 8.97 -23.70 36.26
N LYS A 352 8.37 -24.20 37.36
CA LYS A 352 7.61 -23.37 38.30
C LYS A 352 8.44 -22.30 38.97
N LYS A 353 9.70 -22.61 39.31
CA LYS A 353 10.64 -21.63 39.86
C LYS A 353 10.88 -20.49 38.87
N LEU A 354 11.15 -20.81 37.60
CA LEU A 354 11.31 -19.81 36.54
C LEU A 354 10.08 -18.93 36.37
N LEU A 355 8.87 -19.50 36.40
CA LEU A 355 7.63 -18.73 36.28
C LEU A 355 7.40 -17.74 37.43
N ASN A 356 8.07 -17.92 38.57
CA ASN A 356 8.03 -17.01 39.71
C ASN A 356 9.27 -16.10 39.80
N ASP A 357 10.24 -16.26 38.91
CA ASP A 357 11.43 -15.41 38.87
C ASP A 357 11.13 -14.09 38.16
N LYS A 358 11.24 -12.98 38.89
CA LYS A 358 10.91 -11.64 38.38
C LYS A 358 11.77 -11.24 37.18
N VAL A 359 13.06 -11.55 37.20
CA VAL A 359 14.01 -11.16 36.16
C VAL A 359 13.69 -11.92 34.88
N PHE A 360 13.41 -13.23 34.98
CA PHE A 360 12.97 -14.04 33.85
C PHE A 360 11.68 -13.49 33.24
N ILE A 361 10.66 -13.21 34.06
CA ILE A 361 9.38 -12.69 33.54
C ILE A 361 9.53 -11.33 32.86
N GLU A 362 10.23 -10.39 33.47
CA GLU A 362 10.34 -9.01 32.95
C GLU A 362 11.33 -8.87 31.78
N ASN A 363 12.41 -9.67 31.75
CA ASN A 363 13.44 -9.54 30.73
C ASN A 363 13.32 -10.57 29.60
N TYR A 364 12.79 -11.76 29.86
CA TYR A 364 12.55 -12.76 28.82
C TYR A 364 11.12 -12.70 28.30
N ILE A 365 10.12 -12.98 29.15
CA ILE A 365 8.72 -13.14 28.69
C ILE A 365 8.14 -11.84 28.13
N ALA A 366 8.39 -10.70 28.78
CA ALA A 366 7.83 -9.42 28.34
C ALA A 366 8.48 -8.83 27.07
N LYS A 367 9.72 -9.23 26.74
CA LYS A 367 10.55 -8.57 25.70
C LYS A 367 10.89 -9.44 24.50
N ASN A 368 10.63 -10.75 24.56
CA ASN A 368 11.03 -11.70 23.52
C ASN A 368 9.86 -12.55 23.02
N TYR A 369 10.10 -13.29 21.93
CA TYR A 369 9.16 -14.29 21.43
C TYR A 369 9.10 -15.49 22.39
N LEU A 370 7.87 -15.95 22.65
CA LEU A 370 7.62 -17.13 23.47
C LEU A 370 7.77 -18.41 22.64
N SER A 371 8.54 -19.35 23.16
CA SER A 371 8.74 -20.66 22.54
C SER A 371 7.48 -21.53 22.65
N SER A 372 7.35 -22.53 21.80
CA SER A 372 6.16 -23.39 21.74
C SER A 372 6.00 -24.23 22.99
N VAL A 373 7.09 -24.86 23.44
CA VAL A 373 7.09 -25.73 24.62
C VAL A 373 6.88 -24.91 25.91
N PHE A 374 7.42 -23.68 25.96
CA PHE A 374 7.14 -22.77 27.08
C PHE A 374 5.64 -22.52 27.26
N LEU A 375 4.93 -22.22 26.16
CA LEU A 375 3.49 -21.96 26.18
C LEU A 375 2.70 -23.22 26.58
N GLU A 376 3.04 -24.38 26.05
CA GLU A 376 2.38 -25.65 26.40
C GLU A 376 2.52 -25.99 27.88
N ARG A 377 3.73 -25.84 28.43
CA ARG A 377 3.97 -26.10 29.85
C ARG A 377 3.32 -25.05 30.74
N SER A 378 3.31 -23.79 30.31
CA SER A 378 2.60 -22.71 31.01
C SER A 378 1.10 -22.98 31.06
N LEU A 379 0.51 -23.47 29.96
CA LEU A 379 -0.89 -23.89 29.92
C LEU A 379 -1.16 -25.06 30.88
N ALA A 380 -0.29 -26.08 30.90
CA ALA A 380 -0.43 -27.23 31.79
C ALA A 380 -0.39 -26.84 33.28
N LEU A 381 0.37 -25.78 33.60
CA LEU A 381 0.50 -25.26 34.96
C LEU A 381 -0.33 -24.00 35.21
N PHE A 382 -1.21 -23.59 34.30
CA PHE A 382 -1.83 -22.28 34.27
C PHE A 382 -2.40 -21.85 35.64
N ASN A 383 -3.17 -22.73 36.29
CA ASN A 383 -3.80 -22.47 37.59
C ASN A 383 -2.80 -22.30 38.75
N GLN A 384 -1.55 -22.72 38.58
CA GLN A 384 -0.46 -22.62 39.58
C GLN A 384 0.43 -21.40 39.34
N ILE A 385 0.28 -20.71 38.21
CA ILE A 385 1.03 -19.48 37.89
C ILE A 385 0.42 -18.31 38.66
N ASN A 386 1.25 -17.43 39.22
CA ASN A 386 0.78 -16.22 39.90
C ASN A 386 0.17 -15.20 38.89
N TYR A 387 -0.68 -14.30 39.39
CA TYR A 387 -1.42 -13.35 38.55
C TYR A 387 -0.52 -12.42 37.72
N HIS A 388 0.58 -11.93 38.31
CA HIS A 388 1.51 -11.04 37.61
C HIS A 388 2.12 -11.73 36.39
N THR A 389 2.64 -12.94 36.57
CA THR A 389 3.22 -13.74 35.48
C THR A 389 2.19 -14.05 34.39
N ARG A 390 0.94 -14.42 34.77
CA ARG A 390 -0.13 -14.63 33.79
C ARG A 390 -0.38 -13.37 32.95
N LYS A 391 -0.46 -12.20 33.59
CA LYS A 391 -0.65 -10.92 32.89
C LYS A 391 0.49 -10.59 31.93
N VAL A 392 1.73 -10.89 32.28
CA VAL A 392 2.87 -10.69 31.37
C VAL A 392 2.77 -11.63 30.16
N ILE A 393 2.43 -12.92 30.38
CA ILE A 393 2.23 -13.89 29.29
C ILE A 393 1.08 -13.45 28.37
N GLU A 394 -0.06 -13.05 28.94
CA GLU A 394 -1.23 -12.54 28.21
C GLU A 394 -0.87 -11.32 27.35
N ASN A 395 -0.11 -10.37 27.90
CA ASN A 395 0.34 -9.18 27.17
C ASN A 395 1.29 -9.55 26.02
N SER A 396 2.20 -10.51 26.22
CA SER A 396 3.08 -10.99 25.14
C SER A 396 2.30 -11.68 24.02
N ILE A 397 1.25 -12.44 24.38
CA ILE A 397 0.30 -13.04 23.42
C ILE A 397 -0.46 -11.96 22.65
N LYS A 398 -0.97 -10.93 23.35
CA LYS A 398 -1.66 -9.79 22.75
C LYS A 398 -0.79 -9.05 21.73
N LEU A 399 0.51 -8.88 22.01
CA LEU A 399 1.47 -8.27 21.10
C LEU A 399 1.84 -9.16 19.90
N GLY A 400 1.45 -10.44 19.90
CA GLY A 400 1.78 -11.39 18.83
C GLY A 400 3.19 -11.98 18.95
N ASN A 401 3.85 -11.87 20.11
CA ASN A 401 5.22 -12.34 20.34
C ASN A 401 5.28 -13.86 20.58
N THR A 402 4.76 -14.68 19.67
CA THR A 402 4.73 -16.16 19.81
C THR A 402 5.31 -16.83 18.57
N TRP A 403 6.24 -17.78 18.73
CA TRP A 403 7.04 -18.31 17.61
C TRP A 403 6.27 -19.25 16.66
N ALA A 404 5.50 -20.21 17.19
CA ALA A 404 4.79 -21.17 16.32
C ALA A 404 3.50 -21.75 16.92
N ASN A 405 3.46 -22.03 18.23
CA ASN A 405 2.29 -22.68 18.83
C ASN A 405 1.13 -21.72 19.14
N LYS A 406 0.35 -21.40 18.11
CA LYS A 406 -0.86 -20.57 18.24
C LYS A 406 -1.94 -21.24 19.09
N SER A 407 -2.00 -22.58 19.11
CA SER A 407 -3.01 -23.32 19.89
C SER A 407 -2.82 -23.15 21.39
N ALA A 408 -1.58 -23.26 21.89
CA ALA A 408 -1.27 -23.05 23.30
C ALA A 408 -1.60 -21.61 23.75
N SER A 409 -1.22 -20.61 22.94
CA SER A 409 -1.56 -19.20 23.19
C SER A 409 -3.06 -18.98 23.29
N ILE A 410 -3.83 -19.52 22.34
CA ILE A 410 -5.30 -19.46 22.37
C ILE A 410 -5.84 -20.08 23.65
N ASN A 411 -5.36 -21.28 24.01
CA ASN A 411 -5.86 -22.00 25.17
C ASN A 411 -5.51 -21.30 26.50
N ILE A 412 -4.38 -20.60 26.58
CA ILE A 412 -4.04 -19.75 27.75
C ILE A 412 -5.06 -18.61 27.89
N ILE A 413 -5.35 -17.88 26.79
CA ILE A 413 -6.33 -16.81 26.84
C ILE A 413 -7.74 -17.35 27.11
N VAL A 414 -8.09 -18.52 26.58
CA VAL A 414 -9.37 -19.20 26.88
C VAL A 414 -9.45 -19.60 28.35
N ALA A 415 -8.35 -20.06 28.95
CA ALA A 415 -8.31 -20.40 30.36
C ALA A 415 -8.53 -19.16 31.23
N GLU A 416 -7.87 -18.04 30.92
CA GLU A 416 -8.07 -16.76 31.63
C GLU A 416 -9.46 -16.18 31.38
N SER A 417 -10.01 -16.33 30.17
CA SER A 417 -11.32 -15.78 29.83
C SER A 417 -12.46 -16.41 30.62
N ASN A 418 -12.25 -17.57 31.25
CA ASN A 418 -13.22 -18.18 32.15
C ASN A 418 -13.46 -17.36 33.44
N ASN A 419 -12.62 -16.37 33.74
CA ASN A 419 -12.86 -15.38 34.80
C ASN A 419 -13.92 -14.33 34.42
N TYR A 420 -14.39 -14.33 33.17
CA TYR A 420 -15.37 -13.40 32.64
C TYR A 420 -16.61 -14.16 32.13
N VAL A 421 -17.72 -13.45 31.98
CA VAL A 421 -19.00 -14.02 31.51
C VAL A 421 -19.59 -13.21 30.36
N GLY A 422 -20.40 -13.87 29.53
CA GLY A 422 -21.18 -13.21 28.48
C GLY A 422 -20.32 -12.35 27.54
N THR A 423 -20.73 -11.10 27.34
CA THR A 423 -20.08 -10.17 26.41
C THR A 423 -18.67 -9.75 26.84
N ASP A 424 -18.37 -9.77 28.13
CA ASP A 424 -17.07 -9.37 28.68
C ASP A 424 -16.02 -10.45 28.41
N LYS A 425 -16.43 -11.72 28.50
CA LYS A 425 -15.59 -12.85 28.07
C LYS A 425 -15.18 -12.74 26.62
N ILE A 426 -16.13 -12.40 25.75
CA ILE A 426 -15.87 -12.22 24.32
C ILE A 426 -14.98 -11.00 24.08
N ALA A 427 -15.22 -9.88 24.77
CA ALA A 427 -14.40 -8.66 24.65
C ALA A 427 -12.94 -8.92 25.06
N PHE A 428 -12.72 -9.64 26.16
CA PHE A 428 -11.39 -10.03 26.62
C PHE A 428 -10.68 -10.90 25.58
N MET A 429 -11.33 -11.97 25.10
CA MET A 429 -10.71 -12.84 24.09
C MET A 429 -10.43 -12.09 22.78
N GLU A 430 -11.33 -11.21 22.35
CA GLU A 430 -11.17 -10.37 21.15
C GLU A 430 -9.95 -9.45 21.26
N GLU A 431 -9.80 -8.76 22.39
CA GLU A 431 -8.68 -7.85 22.64
C GLU A 431 -7.32 -8.57 22.62
N TYR A 432 -7.23 -9.74 23.25
CA TYR A 432 -5.96 -10.44 23.43
C TYR A 432 -5.60 -11.40 22.29
N LEU A 433 -6.57 -11.85 21.49
CA LEU A 433 -6.34 -12.77 20.37
C LEU A 433 -6.34 -12.10 19.00
N CYS A 434 -6.72 -10.82 18.87
CA CYS A 434 -6.84 -10.13 17.58
C CYS A 434 -5.64 -10.36 16.64
N ASN A 435 -4.41 -10.14 17.13
CA ASN A 435 -3.20 -10.31 16.35
C ASN A 435 -2.98 -11.78 15.93
N ILE A 436 -3.19 -12.73 16.85
CA ILE A 436 -3.01 -14.16 16.56
C ILE A 436 -4.06 -14.67 15.57
N LEU A 437 -5.33 -14.31 15.75
CA LEU A 437 -6.43 -14.76 14.89
C LEU A 437 -6.21 -14.36 13.43
N THR A 438 -5.63 -13.19 13.18
CA THR A 438 -5.32 -12.74 11.81
C THR A 438 -4.20 -13.51 11.12
N GLN A 439 -3.42 -14.30 11.88
CA GLN A 439 -2.30 -15.10 11.40
C GLN A 439 -2.65 -16.60 11.27
N ILE A 440 -3.84 -17.04 11.67
CA ILE A 440 -4.23 -18.46 11.60
C ILE A 440 -4.64 -18.82 10.16
N THR A 441 -3.89 -19.74 9.56
CA THR A 441 -4.14 -20.31 8.23
C THR A 441 -4.95 -21.61 8.28
N ARG A 442 -4.92 -22.31 9.43
CA ARG A 442 -5.58 -23.59 9.69
C ARG A 442 -6.60 -23.46 10.82
N PRO A 443 -7.84 -23.01 10.54
CA PRO A 443 -8.87 -22.83 11.57
C PRO A 443 -9.29 -24.14 12.26
N ASP A 444 -8.99 -25.29 11.65
CA ASP A 444 -9.16 -26.63 12.24
C ASP A 444 -8.38 -26.82 13.55
N GLU A 445 -7.33 -26.04 13.77
CA GLU A 445 -6.52 -26.06 14.99
C GLU A 445 -7.20 -25.33 16.17
N ILE A 446 -8.18 -24.46 15.90
CA ILE A 446 -8.92 -23.76 16.94
C ILE A 446 -9.95 -24.72 17.51
N LYS A 447 -9.79 -25.18 18.75
CA LYS A 447 -10.77 -26.11 19.36
C LYS A 447 -11.94 -25.40 20.04
N ASN A 448 -11.71 -24.21 20.57
CA ASN A 448 -12.72 -23.46 21.32
C ASN A 448 -13.74 -22.79 20.38
N SER A 449 -15.04 -23.00 20.63
CA SER A 449 -16.13 -22.49 19.79
C SER A 449 -16.21 -20.96 19.75
N ASP A 450 -16.05 -20.28 20.90
CA ASP A 450 -16.10 -18.82 20.96
C ASP A 450 -14.93 -18.21 20.18
N VAL A 451 -13.74 -18.82 20.26
CA VAL A 451 -12.58 -18.39 19.49
C VAL A 451 -12.79 -18.62 17.99
N LYS A 452 -13.42 -19.73 17.57
CA LYS A 452 -13.82 -19.92 16.17
C LYS A 452 -14.79 -18.84 15.69
N CYS A 453 -15.73 -18.42 16.53
CA CYS A 453 -16.66 -17.33 16.21
C CYS A 453 -15.96 -15.97 16.13
N LEU A 454 -14.98 -15.69 16.99
CA LEU A 454 -14.12 -14.51 16.86
C LEU A 454 -13.29 -14.54 15.58
N TYR A 455 -12.73 -15.70 15.22
CA TYR A 455 -12.02 -15.88 13.95
C TYR A 455 -12.94 -15.58 12.76
N LEU A 456 -14.17 -16.12 12.75
CA LEU A 456 -15.17 -15.84 11.72
C LEU A 456 -15.43 -14.32 11.59
N LEU A 457 -15.65 -13.62 12.71
CA LEU A 457 -15.86 -12.17 12.72
C LEU A 457 -14.67 -11.41 12.13
N GLN A 458 -13.46 -11.74 12.59
CA GLN A 458 -12.22 -11.08 12.15
C GLN A 458 -11.98 -11.29 10.64
N MET A 459 -12.28 -12.49 10.13
CA MET A 459 -12.14 -12.79 8.70
C MET A 459 -13.19 -12.08 7.85
N LEU A 460 -14.42 -11.91 8.36
CA LEU A 460 -15.48 -11.16 7.69
C LEU A 460 -15.21 -9.64 7.65
N GLN A 461 -14.46 -9.10 8.62
CA GLN A 461 -14.14 -7.67 8.70
C GLN A 461 -12.92 -7.24 7.88
N ASN A 462 -11.93 -8.14 7.70
CA ASN A 462 -10.65 -7.79 7.08
C ASN A 462 -10.52 -8.23 5.60
N ASP A 463 -11.62 -8.62 4.95
CA ASP A 463 -11.63 -9.10 3.56
C ASP A 463 -10.63 -10.24 3.24
N LYS A 464 -10.22 -11.03 4.26
CA LYS A 464 -9.21 -12.09 4.10
C LYS A 464 -9.82 -13.40 3.56
N ILE A 465 -9.09 -14.04 2.65
CA ILE A 465 -9.55 -15.13 1.76
C ILE A 465 -9.68 -16.51 2.47
N PHE A 466 -9.43 -16.63 3.79
CA PHE A 466 -9.31 -17.93 4.49
C PHE A 466 -10.52 -18.40 5.31
N LEU A 467 -11.73 -17.84 5.14
CA LEU A 467 -12.95 -18.48 5.70
C LEU A 467 -13.10 -19.94 5.22
N ASN A 468 -12.82 -20.90 6.09
CA ASN A 468 -13.05 -22.32 5.86
C ASN A 468 -14.53 -22.67 6.08
N THR A 469 -14.98 -23.77 5.49
CA THR A 469 -16.32 -24.32 5.70
C THR A 469 -16.38 -25.14 7.00
N GLU A 470 -15.87 -24.62 8.11
CA GLU A 470 -16.06 -25.26 9.41
C GLU A 470 -17.44 -24.94 9.99
N ASP A 471 -17.82 -25.69 11.02
CA ASP A 471 -19.01 -25.40 11.81
C ASP A 471 -18.72 -24.29 12.82
N TYR A 472 -19.51 -23.23 12.76
CA TYR A 472 -19.50 -22.10 13.67
C TYR A 472 -20.82 -22.05 14.45
N ASP A 473 -20.75 -21.89 15.76
CA ASP A 473 -21.93 -21.84 16.63
C ASP A 473 -21.87 -20.61 17.53
N LEU A 474 -22.64 -19.58 17.16
CA LEU A 474 -22.59 -18.29 17.82
C LEU A 474 -23.52 -18.30 19.04
N SER A 475 -22.95 -18.02 20.21
CA SER A 475 -23.73 -17.72 21.41
C SER A 475 -24.35 -16.30 21.33
N GLU A 476 -25.34 -16.01 22.18
CA GLU A 476 -26.02 -14.71 22.19
C GLU A 476 -25.07 -13.52 22.39
N ALA A 477 -23.95 -13.74 23.10
CA ALA A 477 -22.91 -12.73 23.33
C ALA A 477 -22.25 -12.22 22.03
N PHE A 478 -22.33 -13.00 20.94
CA PHE A 478 -21.81 -12.62 19.62
C PHE A 478 -22.81 -11.84 18.77
N TYR A 479 -24.10 -11.83 19.10
CA TYR A 479 -25.15 -11.36 18.19
C TYR A 479 -24.97 -9.88 17.78
N SER A 480 -24.66 -9.01 18.75
CA SER A 480 -24.45 -7.59 18.49
C SER A 480 -23.22 -7.33 17.60
N ARG A 481 -22.13 -8.08 17.81
CA ARG A 481 -20.90 -7.99 17.02
C ARG A 481 -21.12 -8.51 15.60
N PHE A 482 -21.72 -9.69 15.46
CA PHE A 482 -22.05 -10.27 14.16
C PHE A 482 -23.00 -9.36 13.36
N TYR A 483 -24.00 -8.78 14.02
CA TYR A 483 -24.91 -7.84 13.38
C TYR A 483 -24.19 -6.59 12.85
N ARG A 484 -23.25 -6.01 13.62
CA ARG A 484 -22.44 -4.87 13.16
C ARG A 484 -21.61 -5.21 11.92
N VAL A 485 -20.98 -6.39 11.91
CA VAL A 485 -20.23 -6.88 10.75
C VAL A 485 -21.13 -7.02 9.53
N LEU A 486 -22.31 -7.61 9.69
CA LEU A 486 -23.28 -7.77 8.60
C LEU A 486 -23.80 -6.42 8.07
N ILE A 487 -24.06 -5.43 8.94
CA ILE A 487 -24.45 -4.08 8.50
C ILE A 487 -23.33 -3.42 7.69
N ASN A 488 -22.08 -3.53 8.17
CA ASN A 488 -20.95 -2.96 7.46
C ASN A 488 -20.79 -3.59 6.08
N ILE A 489 -20.89 -4.92 5.98
CA ILE A 489 -20.89 -5.63 4.69
C ILE A 489 -22.06 -5.17 3.82
N ASP A 490 -23.28 -5.10 4.37
CA ASP A 490 -24.47 -4.62 3.65
C ASP A 490 -24.26 -3.22 3.06
N HIS A 491 -23.61 -2.33 3.82
CA HIS A 491 -23.35 -0.95 3.44
C HIS A 491 -22.22 -0.83 2.41
N CYS A 492 -21.08 -1.48 2.65
CA CYS A 492 -19.92 -1.47 1.76
C CYS A 492 -20.22 -2.11 0.41
N LEU A 493 -20.97 -3.22 0.39
CA LEU A 493 -21.36 -3.90 -0.85
C LEU A 493 -22.56 -3.26 -1.53
N ASN A 494 -23.23 -2.32 -0.88
CA ASN A 494 -24.48 -1.73 -1.36
C ASN A 494 -25.42 -2.79 -1.95
N VAL A 495 -25.73 -3.82 -1.16
CA VAL A 495 -26.28 -5.13 -1.59
C VAL A 495 -27.50 -5.04 -2.50
N ASP A 496 -28.28 -3.98 -2.37
CA ASP A 496 -29.45 -3.73 -3.21
C ASP A 496 -29.07 -3.49 -4.68
N GLN A 497 -27.84 -3.04 -4.99
CA GLN A 497 -27.38 -2.67 -6.33
C GLN A 497 -27.01 -3.86 -7.22
N TYR A 498 -26.64 -5.01 -6.66
CA TYR A 498 -26.13 -6.12 -7.45
C TYR A 498 -27.20 -7.18 -7.72
N SER A 499 -27.10 -7.90 -8.83
CA SER A 499 -27.83 -9.16 -8.99
C SER A 499 -27.29 -10.21 -8.04
N PHE A 500 -28.09 -11.25 -7.72
CA PHE A 500 -27.60 -12.31 -6.83
C PHE A 500 -26.36 -13.03 -7.40
N LYS A 501 -26.28 -13.14 -8.72
CA LYS A 501 -25.12 -13.73 -9.40
C LYS A 501 -23.85 -12.93 -9.12
N GLU A 502 -23.91 -11.61 -9.29
CA GLU A 502 -22.79 -10.68 -9.01
C GLU A 502 -22.45 -10.67 -7.51
N LEU A 503 -23.46 -10.69 -6.62
CA LEU A 503 -23.22 -10.82 -5.18
C LEU A 503 -22.43 -12.09 -4.85
N ARG A 504 -22.72 -13.22 -5.49
CA ARG A 504 -21.97 -14.48 -5.29
C ARG A 504 -20.55 -14.46 -5.83
N GLU A 505 -20.18 -13.52 -6.69
CA GLU A 505 -18.80 -13.34 -7.15
C GLU A 505 -17.94 -12.68 -6.06
N HIS A 506 -18.55 -11.92 -5.15
CA HIS A 506 -17.85 -11.34 -4.01
C HIS A 506 -17.38 -12.43 -3.04
N CYS A 507 -16.09 -12.42 -2.69
CA CYS A 507 -15.45 -13.50 -1.92
C CYS A 507 -16.13 -13.77 -0.58
N ILE A 508 -16.41 -12.73 0.22
CA ILE A 508 -17.09 -12.85 1.52
C ILE A 508 -18.51 -13.40 1.36
N VAL A 509 -19.26 -12.91 0.38
CA VAL A 509 -20.65 -13.32 0.15
C VAL A 509 -20.70 -14.78 -0.25
N LYS A 510 -19.79 -15.21 -1.14
CA LYS A 510 -19.65 -16.62 -1.53
C LYS A 510 -19.42 -17.52 -0.32
N LYS A 511 -18.55 -17.11 0.61
CA LYS A 511 -18.24 -17.85 1.84
C LYS A 511 -19.41 -17.87 2.81
N LEU A 512 -20.03 -16.73 3.12
CA LEU A 512 -21.24 -16.65 3.95
C LEU A 512 -22.38 -17.50 3.37
N TYR A 513 -22.61 -17.42 2.05
CA TYR A 513 -23.58 -18.26 1.37
C TYR A 513 -23.27 -19.74 1.55
N THR A 514 -22.01 -20.15 1.39
CA THR A 514 -21.58 -21.54 1.56
C THR A 514 -21.79 -22.04 2.99
N LEU A 515 -21.53 -21.20 4.00
CA LEU A 515 -21.77 -21.56 5.41
C LEU A 515 -23.26 -21.76 5.71
N LEU A 516 -24.10 -20.83 5.24
CA LEU A 516 -25.55 -20.91 5.41
C LEU A 516 -26.14 -22.10 4.63
N PHE A 517 -25.76 -22.26 3.36
CA PHE A 517 -26.24 -23.32 2.46
C PHE A 517 -25.92 -24.71 3.01
N ASN A 518 -24.72 -24.90 3.58
CA ASN A 518 -24.30 -26.17 4.15
C ASN A 518 -24.71 -26.36 5.63
N ASN A 519 -25.51 -25.46 6.21
CA ASN A 519 -25.90 -25.47 7.64
C ASN A 519 -24.72 -25.46 8.62
N LYS A 520 -23.60 -24.84 8.23
CA LYS A 520 -22.37 -24.74 9.04
C LYS A 520 -22.31 -23.48 9.90
N LEU A 521 -23.32 -22.62 9.83
CA LEU A 521 -23.50 -21.48 10.73
C LEU A 521 -24.73 -21.72 11.61
N ARG A 522 -24.51 -21.94 12.90
CA ARG A 522 -25.52 -22.22 13.93
C ARG A 522 -25.52 -21.11 14.99
N PHE A 523 -26.63 -21.02 15.71
CA PHE A 523 -26.83 -20.05 16.77
C PHE A 523 -27.41 -20.76 17.99
N CYS A 524 -26.66 -20.79 19.09
CA CYS A 524 -26.99 -21.55 20.30
C CYS A 524 -27.38 -23.01 20.00
N HIS A 525 -26.62 -23.71 19.16
CA HIS A 525 -26.88 -25.08 18.69
C HIS A 525 -28.20 -25.27 17.92
N SER A 526 -28.92 -24.19 17.62
CA SER A 526 -30.19 -24.22 16.91
C SER A 526 -30.00 -24.13 15.40
N LYS A 527 -30.88 -24.83 14.66
CA LYS A 527 -31.07 -24.62 13.21
C LYS A 527 -31.95 -23.40 12.90
N ALA A 528 -32.66 -22.88 13.91
CA ALA A 528 -33.43 -21.66 13.76
C ALA A 528 -32.51 -20.45 13.89
N PHE A 529 -32.57 -19.54 12.92
CA PHE A 529 -31.78 -18.33 12.93
C PHE A 529 -32.39 -17.27 13.86
N PRO A 530 -31.58 -16.53 14.62
CA PRO A 530 -32.06 -15.44 15.46
C PRO A 530 -32.61 -14.28 14.63
N GLU A 531 -33.59 -13.56 15.18
CA GLU A 531 -34.34 -12.52 14.46
C GLU A 531 -33.46 -11.40 13.88
N PHE A 532 -32.33 -11.05 14.54
CA PHE A 532 -31.47 -9.98 14.07
C PHE A 532 -30.84 -10.27 12.70
N LEU A 533 -30.63 -11.55 12.34
CA LEU A 533 -30.07 -11.93 11.05
C LEU A 533 -30.97 -11.48 9.91
N PHE A 534 -32.27 -11.64 10.09
CA PHE A 534 -33.27 -11.26 9.09
C PHE A 534 -33.38 -9.75 8.91
N LYS A 535 -32.72 -8.92 9.74
CA LYS A 535 -32.61 -7.47 9.52
C LYS A 535 -31.58 -7.12 8.45
N SER A 536 -30.56 -7.94 8.23
CA SER A 536 -29.57 -7.76 7.16
C SER A 536 -30.19 -8.01 5.79
N LYS A 537 -29.88 -7.13 4.82
CA LYS A 537 -30.36 -7.27 3.44
C LYS A 537 -29.69 -8.45 2.75
N LEU A 538 -28.36 -8.58 2.91
CA LEU A 538 -27.58 -9.69 2.38
C LEU A 538 -28.11 -11.02 2.88
N ILE A 539 -28.29 -11.18 4.19
CA ILE A 539 -28.75 -12.45 4.75
C ILE A 539 -30.13 -12.83 4.19
N ARG A 540 -31.08 -11.89 4.10
CA ARG A 540 -32.38 -12.17 3.48
C ARG A 540 -32.23 -12.69 2.04
N ARG A 541 -31.40 -12.04 1.20
CA ARG A 541 -31.17 -12.47 -0.18
C ARG A 541 -30.48 -13.84 -0.27
N LEU A 542 -29.50 -14.12 0.59
CA LEU A 542 -28.85 -15.42 0.66
C LEU A 542 -29.86 -16.52 1.04
N LEU A 543 -30.67 -16.28 2.07
CA LEU A 543 -31.69 -17.23 2.53
C LEU A 543 -32.79 -17.47 1.51
N ILE A 544 -33.22 -16.44 0.77
CA ILE A 544 -34.16 -16.59 -0.36
C ILE A 544 -33.61 -17.56 -1.41
N ASN A 545 -32.35 -17.37 -1.82
CA ASN A 545 -31.74 -18.26 -2.82
C ASN A 545 -31.47 -19.66 -2.29
N ILE A 546 -31.18 -19.80 -0.99
CA ILE A 546 -31.12 -21.13 -0.36
C ILE A 546 -32.50 -21.78 -0.43
N ASP A 547 -33.56 -21.09 -0.03
CA ASP A 547 -34.94 -21.61 -0.07
C ASP A 547 -35.35 -22.08 -1.47
N LEU A 548 -35.02 -21.29 -2.50
CA LEU A 548 -35.33 -21.62 -3.89
C LEU A 548 -34.69 -22.94 -4.37
N ILE A 549 -33.59 -23.37 -3.75
CA ILE A 549 -32.89 -24.62 -4.05
C ILE A 549 -33.28 -25.73 -3.06
N HIS A 550 -33.37 -25.39 -1.78
CA HIS A 550 -33.66 -26.26 -0.65
C HIS A 550 -34.61 -25.56 0.31
N ASP A 551 -35.81 -26.12 0.54
CA ASP A 551 -36.81 -25.53 1.42
C ASP A 551 -36.23 -25.19 2.81
N LEU A 552 -36.42 -23.93 3.25
CA LEU A 552 -36.06 -23.52 4.60
C LEU A 552 -37.00 -24.17 5.63
N SER A 553 -36.51 -24.30 6.87
CA SER A 553 -37.37 -24.72 7.98
C SER A 553 -38.54 -23.74 8.17
N ASN A 554 -39.71 -24.24 8.59
CA ASN A 554 -40.90 -23.42 8.80
C ASN A 554 -40.62 -22.17 9.66
N THR A 555 -39.82 -22.32 10.72
CA THR A 555 -39.42 -21.22 11.60
C THR A 555 -38.61 -20.15 10.86
N ASN A 556 -37.60 -20.55 10.07
CA ASN A 556 -36.76 -19.62 9.31
C ASN A 556 -37.54 -18.96 8.17
N LEU A 557 -38.43 -19.70 7.51
CA LEU A 557 -39.32 -19.18 6.47
C LEU A 557 -40.30 -18.13 7.03
N SER A 558 -40.95 -18.42 8.17
CA SER A 558 -41.85 -17.47 8.82
C SER A 558 -41.11 -16.20 9.26
N ASN A 559 -39.91 -16.31 9.80
CA ASN A 559 -39.09 -15.15 10.15
C ASN A 559 -38.64 -14.37 8.90
N LEU A 560 -38.24 -15.04 7.83
CA LEU A 560 -37.87 -14.40 6.57
C LEU A 560 -39.04 -13.57 5.99
N ILE A 561 -40.25 -14.14 5.99
CA ILE A 561 -41.49 -13.47 5.58
C ILE A 561 -41.78 -12.26 6.48
N LYS A 562 -41.70 -12.43 7.80
CA LYS A 562 -41.94 -11.35 8.79
C LYS A 562 -41.05 -10.12 8.56
N TYR A 563 -39.77 -10.32 8.19
CA TYR A 563 -38.81 -9.23 7.95
C TYR A 563 -38.74 -8.77 6.50
N PHE A 564 -39.56 -9.33 5.63
CA PHE A 564 -39.68 -8.92 4.25
C PHE A 564 -40.37 -7.55 4.13
N ASP A 565 -39.89 -6.69 3.22
CA ASP A 565 -40.50 -5.38 2.95
C ASP A 565 -41.19 -5.38 1.60
N TYR A 566 -42.50 -5.64 1.57
CA TYR A 566 -43.22 -5.74 0.31
C TYR A 566 -43.32 -4.43 -0.49
N ASN A 567 -43.06 -3.26 0.12
CA ASN A 567 -43.15 -1.97 -0.58
C ASN A 567 -41.88 -1.63 -1.39
N LYS A 568 -40.76 -2.31 -1.13
CA LYS A 568 -39.48 -2.00 -1.76
C LYS A 568 -39.27 -2.87 -2.99
N GLN A 569 -39.11 -2.25 -4.16
CA GLN A 569 -38.88 -2.97 -5.43
C GLN A 569 -37.44 -3.47 -5.59
N ILE A 570 -36.44 -2.76 -5.06
CA ILE A 570 -35.03 -3.14 -5.14
C ILE A 570 -34.70 -4.14 -4.04
N GLN A 571 -34.93 -5.43 -4.31
CA GLN A 571 -34.64 -6.53 -3.38
C GLN A 571 -34.04 -7.76 -4.06
N GLY A 572 -33.81 -7.71 -5.38
CA GLY A 572 -33.37 -8.85 -6.17
C GLY A 572 -34.49 -9.41 -7.04
N SER A 573 -34.17 -9.81 -8.27
CA SER A 573 -35.14 -10.40 -9.18
C SER A 573 -35.57 -11.80 -8.73
N GLU A 574 -34.71 -12.52 -8.01
CA GLU A 574 -34.95 -13.83 -7.40
C GLU A 574 -36.17 -13.84 -6.47
N VAL A 575 -36.48 -12.68 -5.88
CA VAL A 575 -37.57 -12.51 -4.92
C VAL A 575 -38.92 -12.82 -5.55
N ASN A 576 -39.10 -12.50 -6.85
CA ASN A 576 -40.35 -12.79 -7.52
C ASN A 576 -40.67 -14.29 -7.50
N ILE A 577 -39.66 -15.13 -7.76
CA ILE A 577 -39.79 -16.59 -7.75
C ILE A 577 -40.13 -17.06 -6.33
N PHE A 578 -39.45 -16.51 -5.32
CA PHE A 578 -39.70 -16.85 -3.92
C PHE A 578 -41.11 -16.49 -3.47
N VAL A 579 -41.60 -15.30 -3.83
CA VAL A 579 -42.95 -14.86 -3.47
C VAL A 579 -44.01 -15.70 -4.17
N THR A 580 -43.80 -16.08 -5.43
CA THR A 580 -44.70 -17.00 -6.14
C THR A 580 -44.72 -18.38 -5.45
N LYS A 581 -43.56 -18.92 -5.07
CA LYS A 581 -43.43 -20.20 -4.37
C LYS A 581 -44.20 -20.22 -3.03
N HIS A 582 -44.11 -19.14 -2.25
CA HIS A 582 -44.68 -19.04 -0.90
C HIS A 582 -45.90 -18.12 -0.77
N ILE A 583 -46.63 -17.93 -1.88
CA ILE A 583 -47.73 -16.96 -1.94
C ILE A 583 -48.85 -17.25 -0.93
N LYS A 584 -49.07 -18.52 -0.57
CA LYS A 584 -50.10 -18.93 0.41
C LYS A 584 -49.76 -18.39 1.81
N GLN A 585 -48.50 -18.54 2.22
CA GLN A 585 -47.99 -18.04 3.49
C GLN A 585 -47.95 -16.51 3.48
N ILE A 586 -47.46 -15.89 2.41
CA ILE A 586 -47.35 -14.42 2.28
C ILE A 586 -48.71 -13.72 2.33
N LYS A 587 -49.77 -14.33 1.77
CA LYS A 587 -51.14 -13.77 1.83
C LYS A 587 -51.71 -13.65 3.24
N THR A 588 -51.13 -14.35 4.21
CA THR A 588 -51.53 -14.26 5.62
C THR A 588 -50.74 -13.19 6.39
N ASP A 589 -49.69 -12.61 5.79
CA ASP A 589 -48.88 -11.57 6.42
C ASP A 589 -49.58 -10.20 6.39
N ALA A 590 -49.65 -9.54 7.55
CA ALA A 590 -50.34 -8.26 7.71
C ALA A 590 -49.76 -7.14 6.83
N LYS A 591 -48.43 -7.12 6.59
CA LYS A 591 -47.80 -6.10 5.73
C LYS A 591 -48.23 -6.27 4.28
N TYR A 592 -48.41 -7.51 3.82
CA TYR A 592 -48.91 -7.79 2.47
C TYR A 592 -50.40 -7.42 2.32
N ILE A 593 -51.21 -7.76 3.32
CA ILE A 593 -52.66 -7.42 3.35
C ILE A 593 -52.87 -5.90 3.28
N ASN A 594 -51.98 -5.13 3.91
CA ASN A 594 -52.08 -3.66 3.95
C ASN A 594 -51.55 -2.95 2.69
N LEU A 595 -51.00 -3.65 1.69
CA LEU A 595 -50.56 -3.04 0.43
C LEU A 595 -51.73 -2.47 -0.38
N SER A 596 -51.45 -1.66 -1.39
CA SER A 596 -52.48 -1.31 -2.37
C SER A 596 -52.83 -2.51 -3.26
N VAL A 597 -54.07 -2.57 -3.76
CA VAL A 597 -54.53 -3.62 -4.68
C VAL A 597 -53.59 -3.71 -5.90
N ALA A 598 -53.15 -2.57 -6.43
CA ALA A 598 -52.24 -2.49 -7.55
C ALA A 598 -50.85 -3.12 -7.26
N ILE A 599 -50.29 -2.92 -6.07
CA ILE A 599 -49.00 -3.53 -5.69
C ILE A 599 -49.16 -5.04 -5.51
N ARG A 600 -50.23 -5.49 -4.84
CA ARG A 600 -50.50 -6.94 -4.68
C ARG A 600 -50.63 -7.66 -6.01
N GLN A 601 -51.32 -7.07 -6.98
CA GLN A 601 -51.46 -7.64 -8.32
C GLN A 601 -50.10 -7.75 -9.03
N LYS A 602 -49.24 -6.72 -8.94
CA LYS A 602 -47.89 -6.77 -9.54
C LYS A 602 -47.02 -7.86 -8.90
N ILE A 603 -47.08 -8.01 -7.58
CA ILE A 603 -46.36 -9.06 -6.85
C ILE A 603 -46.85 -10.45 -7.29
N GLN A 604 -48.16 -10.65 -7.40
CA GLN A 604 -48.74 -11.94 -7.84
C GLN A 604 -48.36 -12.31 -9.27
N ASN A 605 -48.17 -11.30 -10.13
CA ASN A 605 -47.75 -11.50 -11.52
C ASN A 605 -46.24 -11.79 -11.67
N GLY A 606 -45.47 -11.84 -10.57
CA GLY A 606 -44.07 -12.26 -10.58
C GLY A 606 -43.08 -11.27 -11.22
N ASN A 607 -43.46 -10.00 -11.40
CA ASN A 607 -42.65 -8.99 -12.09
C ASN A 607 -42.50 -7.69 -11.28
N TYR A 608 -42.46 -7.77 -9.96
CA TYR A 608 -42.47 -6.58 -9.10
C TYR A 608 -41.08 -6.24 -8.52
N TYR A 609 -40.31 -7.26 -8.13
CA TYR A 609 -38.98 -7.08 -7.55
C TYR A 609 -37.90 -7.10 -8.62
N LEU A 610 -36.86 -6.29 -8.46
CA LEU A 610 -35.81 -6.10 -9.44
C LEU A 610 -34.44 -6.22 -8.75
N ASP A 611 -33.45 -6.78 -9.46
CA ASP A 611 -32.02 -6.65 -9.08
C ASP A 611 -31.65 -5.17 -9.13
N GLY A 612 -30.75 -4.68 -8.30
CA GLY A 612 -30.34 -3.28 -8.37
C GLY A 612 -29.85 -2.87 -9.74
N ASN A 613 -28.97 -3.64 -10.38
CA ASN A 613 -28.49 -3.37 -11.73
C ASN A 613 -29.62 -3.46 -12.76
N MET A 614 -30.65 -4.30 -12.54
CA MET A 614 -31.89 -4.27 -13.34
C MET A 614 -32.87 -3.19 -12.89
N TYR A 615 -32.79 -2.66 -11.69
CA TYR A 615 -33.54 -1.49 -11.26
C TYR A 615 -32.83 -0.26 -11.78
N PHE A 616 -31.52 -0.23 -11.99
CA PHE A 616 -30.79 0.87 -12.62
C PHE A 616 -30.80 0.75 -14.16
N ASN A 617 -30.87 -0.47 -14.71
CA ASN A 617 -31.02 -0.75 -16.14
C ASN A 617 -32.49 -0.76 -16.61
N ASN A 618 -33.44 -1.29 -15.82
CA ASN A 618 -34.90 -1.28 -16.11
C ASN A 618 -35.66 -0.15 -15.41
N ASN A 619 -35.20 0.40 -14.27
CA ASN A 619 -35.43 1.82 -13.96
C ASN A 619 -34.19 2.61 -14.37
N LYS A 620 -34.16 2.99 -15.65
CA LYS A 620 -34.31 4.40 -15.98
C LYS A 620 -33.59 5.40 -15.05
N ASP A 621 -32.32 5.22 -14.68
CA ASP A 621 -31.55 6.29 -14.02
C ASP A 621 -30.20 6.53 -14.71
N MET A 622 -29.62 5.56 -15.45
CA MET A 622 -28.65 5.87 -16.53
C MET A 622 -29.27 5.84 -17.94
N MET A 623 -30.38 5.11 -18.15
CA MET A 623 -31.20 5.19 -19.38
C MET A 623 -32.40 6.15 -19.27
N ARG A 624 -32.48 7.00 -18.24
CA ARG A 624 -33.53 8.04 -18.17
C ARG A 624 -33.33 9.17 -19.16
N TRP A 625 -32.11 9.32 -19.69
CA TRP A 625 -31.73 10.52 -20.43
C TRP A 625 -31.64 10.33 -21.94
N THR A 626 -32.19 9.24 -22.49
CA THR A 626 -32.30 9.04 -23.95
C THR A 626 -33.64 9.49 -24.53
N ASN A 627 -34.68 9.63 -23.69
CA ASN A 627 -35.98 10.19 -24.10
C ASN A 627 -36.11 11.64 -23.61
N ILE A 628 -35.82 12.57 -24.52
CA ILE A 628 -35.88 14.03 -24.36
C ILE A 628 -37.19 14.49 -23.67
N ASP A 629 -38.36 13.92 -23.99
CA ASP A 629 -39.65 14.31 -23.38
C ASP A 629 -39.77 13.92 -21.91
N THR A 630 -39.10 12.85 -21.49
CA THR A 630 -39.06 12.43 -20.09
C THR A 630 -38.13 13.34 -19.30
N CYS A 631 -36.99 13.73 -19.91
CA CYS A 631 -36.09 14.71 -19.37
C CYS A 631 -36.78 16.05 -19.15
N ALA A 632 -37.45 16.56 -20.20
CA ALA A 632 -38.15 17.83 -20.17
C ALA A 632 -39.26 17.86 -19.11
N ARG A 633 -40.03 16.78 -18.95
CA ARG A 633 -41.08 16.70 -17.90
C ARG A 633 -40.50 16.67 -16.49
N TYR A 634 -39.40 15.95 -16.28
CA TYR A 634 -38.73 15.93 -14.99
C TYR A 634 -38.20 17.32 -14.62
N ILE A 635 -37.49 17.96 -15.56
CA ILE A 635 -36.92 19.29 -15.37
C ILE A 635 -38.04 20.31 -15.15
N ALA A 636 -39.13 20.29 -15.91
CA ALA A 636 -40.28 21.17 -15.68
C ALA A 636 -40.86 21.02 -14.26
N LYS A 637 -40.96 19.80 -13.74
CA LYS A 637 -41.40 19.54 -12.36
C LYS A 637 -40.38 20.05 -11.33
N ALA A 638 -39.09 19.82 -11.58
CA ALA A 638 -38.00 20.26 -10.73
C ALA A 638 -37.93 21.79 -10.62
N ILE A 639 -38.12 22.50 -11.74
CA ILE A 639 -38.23 23.96 -11.80
C ILE A 639 -39.41 24.45 -10.95
N ASN A 640 -40.60 23.87 -11.14
CA ASN A 640 -41.79 24.25 -10.37
C ASN A 640 -41.59 24.04 -8.85
N ASN A 641 -40.84 23.00 -8.48
CA ASN A 641 -40.57 22.66 -7.09
C ASN A 641 -39.34 23.37 -6.52
N ASN A 642 -38.60 24.14 -7.32
CA ASN A 642 -37.30 24.75 -6.97
C ASN A 642 -36.32 23.73 -6.37
N SER A 643 -36.21 22.54 -6.97
CA SER A 643 -35.28 21.50 -6.54
C SER A 643 -34.32 21.14 -7.67
N PHE A 644 -33.03 21.06 -7.36
CA PHE A 644 -32.00 20.66 -8.30
C PHE A 644 -31.22 19.49 -7.70
N ASP A 645 -31.88 18.35 -7.66
CA ASP A 645 -31.34 17.14 -7.05
C ASP A 645 -30.25 16.47 -7.90
N ILE A 646 -29.75 15.33 -7.42
CA ILE A 646 -28.73 14.54 -8.11
C ILE A 646 -29.19 14.06 -9.50
N ASN A 647 -30.50 13.84 -9.70
CA ASN A 647 -31.00 13.43 -11.01
C ASN A 647 -30.89 14.61 -11.98
N CYS A 648 -31.32 15.81 -11.56
CA CYS A 648 -31.13 17.07 -12.29
C CYS A 648 -29.66 17.29 -12.70
N TYR A 649 -28.71 17.01 -11.81
CA TYR A 649 -27.28 17.01 -12.13
C TYR A 649 -26.95 15.99 -13.25
N GLN A 650 -27.36 14.72 -13.10
CA GLN A 650 -27.02 13.63 -14.03
C GLN A 650 -27.56 13.81 -15.47
N ILE A 651 -28.87 14.08 -15.66
CA ILE A 651 -29.22 15.37 -16.26
C ILE A 651 -28.33 16.02 -17.29
N PHE A 652 -28.09 17.25 -16.90
CA PHE A 652 -27.37 18.22 -17.65
C PHE A 652 -25.93 17.77 -17.83
N HIS A 653 -25.33 17.04 -16.89
CA HIS A 653 -24.00 16.45 -17.07
C HIS A 653 -23.94 15.55 -18.31
N SER A 654 -24.92 14.64 -18.46
CA SER A 654 -25.02 13.76 -19.62
C SER A 654 -25.28 14.55 -20.91
N ILE A 655 -26.18 15.53 -20.89
CA ILE A 655 -26.50 16.36 -22.06
C ILE A 655 -25.26 17.17 -22.51
N ILE A 656 -24.52 17.73 -21.56
CA ILE A 656 -23.30 18.51 -21.77
C ILE A 656 -22.20 17.63 -22.37
N ASN A 657 -21.89 16.48 -21.73
CA ASN A 657 -20.82 15.59 -22.16
C ASN A 657 -21.10 14.86 -23.49
N GLN A 658 -22.37 14.54 -23.78
CA GLN A 658 -22.76 13.89 -25.04
C GLN A 658 -22.96 14.90 -26.18
N GLN A 659 -22.73 16.21 -25.95
CA GLN A 659 -22.86 17.28 -26.94
C GLN A 659 -24.22 17.30 -27.67
N ILE A 660 -25.31 16.95 -26.99
CA ILE A 660 -26.64 16.86 -27.61
C ILE A 660 -27.07 18.26 -28.12
N LYS A 661 -27.49 18.36 -29.39
CA LYS A 661 -27.80 19.64 -30.07
C LYS A 661 -29.13 20.30 -29.66
N ASP A 662 -29.88 19.70 -28.74
CA ASP A 662 -31.18 20.23 -28.33
C ASP A 662 -31.01 21.32 -27.26
N ASP A 663 -30.91 22.56 -27.74
CA ASP A 663 -30.77 23.74 -26.88
C ASP A 663 -32.03 24.00 -26.03
N SER A 664 -33.18 23.39 -26.33
CA SER A 664 -34.43 23.63 -25.58
C SER A 664 -34.37 23.11 -24.14
N LEU A 665 -33.72 21.96 -23.93
CA LEU A 665 -33.51 21.37 -22.60
C LEU A 665 -32.44 22.14 -21.83
N LEU A 666 -31.35 22.53 -22.49
CA LEU A 666 -30.31 23.38 -21.88
C LEU A 666 -30.88 24.75 -21.48
N ASN A 667 -31.82 25.30 -22.24
CA ASN A 667 -32.53 26.53 -21.87
C ASN A 667 -33.42 26.36 -20.63
N GLN A 668 -33.82 25.14 -20.27
CA GLN A 668 -34.53 24.88 -19.00
C GLN A 668 -33.57 24.87 -17.79
N LEU A 669 -32.27 24.62 -17.97
CA LEU A 669 -31.28 24.85 -16.90
C LEU A 669 -31.31 26.32 -16.45
N LEU A 670 -31.49 27.21 -17.42
CA LEU A 670 -31.58 28.66 -17.18
C LEU A 670 -32.89 29.09 -16.54
N SER A 671 -33.95 28.29 -16.52
CA SER A 671 -35.24 28.68 -15.93
C SER A 671 -35.34 28.40 -14.43
N PHE A 672 -34.42 27.61 -13.86
CA PHE A 672 -34.34 27.43 -12.41
C PHE A 672 -34.22 28.77 -11.70
N ASP A 673 -35.01 28.89 -10.64
CA ASP A 673 -34.97 29.98 -9.68
C ASP A 673 -33.88 29.65 -8.66
N ILE A 674 -32.66 30.11 -8.94
CA ILE A 674 -31.43 29.74 -8.21
C ILE A 674 -31.52 30.11 -6.72
N TRP A 675 -32.26 31.18 -6.38
CA TRP A 675 -32.37 31.65 -4.99
C TRP A 675 -33.36 30.85 -4.14
N LYS A 676 -34.20 30.01 -4.76
CA LYS A 676 -35.08 29.07 -4.05
C LYS A 676 -34.52 27.67 -3.92
N LEU A 677 -33.38 27.38 -4.55
CA LEU A 677 -32.70 26.09 -4.42
C LEU A 677 -32.21 25.88 -2.99
N LYS A 678 -32.41 24.67 -2.47
CA LYS A 678 -32.00 24.32 -1.11
C LYS A 678 -30.49 24.39 -0.94
N CYS A 679 -30.04 25.02 0.13
CA CYS A 679 -28.65 25.00 0.58
C CYS A 679 -28.59 25.04 2.11
N ASP A 680 -28.40 23.87 2.72
CA ASP A 680 -28.42 23.70 4.18
C ASP A 680 -27.06 24.03 4.83
N CYS A 681 -26.08 24.49 4.03
CA CYS A 681 -24.74 24.85 4.51
C CYS A 681 -24.71 26.28 5.07
N SER A 682 -24.41 26.42 6.36
CA SER A 682 -24.25 27.73 7.01
C SER A 682 -22.89 28.39 6.73
N ASN A 683 -21.85 27.62 6.38
CA ASN A 683 -20.51 28.11 6.06
C ASN A 683 -19.82 27.20 5.01
N ILE A 684 -19.02 27.77 4.10
CA ILE A 684 -18.44 27.05 2.93
C ILE A 684 -17.07 26.42 3.26
N ILE A 685 -16.70 26.34 4.54
CA ILE A 685 -15.46 25.70 5.00
C ILE A 685 -15.40 24.20 4.66
N ASN A 686 -16.55 23.55 4.42
CA ASN A 686 -16.61 22.17 3.91
C ASN A 686 -17.25 22.14 2.51
N ILE A 687 -16.43 22.35 1.48
CA ILE A 687 -16.80 22.38 0.07
C ILE A 687 -17.58 21.13 -0.37
N LEU A 688 -17.24 19.95 0.16
CA LEU A 688 -17.91 18.70 -0.17
C LEU A 688 -19.39 18.74 0.22
N ASN A 689 -19.70 19.28 1.40
CA ASN A 689 -21.09 19.43 1.84
C ASN A 689 -21.86 20.46 0.99
N PHE A 690 -21.18 21.50 0.48
CA PHE A 690 -21.81 22.49 -0.39
C PHE A 690 -22.21 21.89 -1.74
N PHE A 691 -21.32 21.13 -2.41
CA PHE A 691 -21.62 20.51 -3.69
C PHE A 691 -22.70 19.41 -3.61
N GLU A 692 -22.98 18.90 -2.41
CA GLU A 692 -24.11 18.00 -2.16
C GLU A 692 -25.47 18.70 -1.93
N THR A 693 -25.51 20.04 -1.99
CA THR A 693 -26.78 20.79 -1.95
C THR A 693 -27.35 21.01 -3.34
N ASP A 694 -28.66 21.27 -3.45
CA ASP A 694 -29.30 21.56 -4.75
C ASP A 694 -28.62 22.75 -5.45
N LEU A 695 -28.30 23.80 -4.68
CA LEU A 695 -27.56 24.95 -5.18
C LEU A 695 -26.14 24.57 -5.63
N GLY A 696 -25.41 23.77 -4.85
CA GLY A 696 -24.05 23.35 -5.19
C GLY A 696 -24.00 22.51 -6.46
N ARG A 697 -24.90 21.54 -6.61
CA ARG A 697 -25.04 20.72 -7.83
C ARG A 697 -25.38 21.57 -9.05
N TYR A 698 -26.29 22.53 -8.90
CA TYR A 698 -26.64 23.47 -9.97
C TYR A 698 -25.44 24.29 -10.43
N ILE A 699 -24.68 24.84 -9.48
CA ILE A 699 -23.47 25.61 -9.76
C ILE A 699 -22.37 24.74 -10.40
N ASN A 700 -22.28 23.46 -10.06
CA ASN A 700 -21.33 22.54 -10.68
C ASN A 700 -21.68 22.24 -12.15
N ILE A 701 -22.95 22.01 -12.47
CA ILE A 701 -23.41 21.85 -13.86
C ILE A 701 -23.11 23.10 -14.69
N LEU A 702 -23.31 24.29 -14.13
CA LEU A 702 -22.99 25.53 -14.84
C LEU A 702 -21.50 25.66 -15.18
N ASN A 703 -20.60 25.14 -14.33
CA ASN A 703 -19.16 25.10 -14.62
C ASN A 703 -18.82 24.10 -15.76
N GLU A 704 -19.46 22.95 -15.77
CA GLU A 704 -19.24 21.97 -16.85
C GLU A 704 -19.72 22.53 -18.19
N LEU A 705 -20.83 23.27 -18.17
CA LEU A 705 -21.34 24.00 -19.32
C LEU A 705 -20.37 25.10 -19.78
N GLU A 706 -19.69 25.78 -18.85
CA GLU A 706 -18.66 26.80 -19.15
C GLU A 706 -17.48 26.24 -19.95
N ASN A 707 -17.01 25.04 -19.62
CA ASN A 707 -15.90 24.40 -20.32
C ASN A 707 -16.26 23.87 -21.72
N THR A 708 -17.55 23.68 -22.00
CA THR A 708 -18.03 22.97 -23.20
C THR A 708 -18.84 23.87 -24.17
N ARG A 709 -19.57 24.88 -23.67
CA ARG A 709 -20.43 25.79 -24.47
C ARG A 709 -20.42 27.25 -23.96
N PRO A 710 -19.34 28.02 -24.23
CA PRO A 710 -19.13 29.35 -23.65
C PRO A 710 -20.13 30.46 -24.10
N GLN A 711 -20.94 30.25 -25.14
CA GLN A 711 -21.91 31.26 -25.63
C GLN A 711 -23.21 31.31 -24.80
N LEU A 712 -23.70 30.16 -24.32
CA LEU A 712 -24.87 30.06 -23.42
C LEU A 712 -24.55 30.64 -22.02
N LEU A 713 -23.27 30.66 -21.66
CA LEU A 713 -22.73 31.10 -20.38
C LEU A 713 -22.97 32.60 -20.09
N ALA A 714 -22.94 33.47 -21.09
CA ALA A 714 -23.16 34.92 -20.90
C ALA A 714 -24.57 35.21 -20.34
N GLN A 715 -25.55 34.40 -20.71
CA GLN A 715 -26.92 34.49 -20.20
C GLN A 715 -27.04 33.93 -18.77
N CYS A 716 -26.34 32.83 -18.45
CA CYS A 716 -26.30 32.28 -17.09
C CYS A 716 -25.69 33.26 -16.09
N ARG A 717 -24.52 33.82 -16.44
CA ARG A 717 -23.74 34.68 -15.55
C ARG A 717 -24.47 35.99 -15.23
N SER A 718 -25.10 36.63 -16.22
CA SER A 718 -25.90 37.84 -15.99
C SER A 718 -27.11 37.58 -15.08
N LYS A 719 -27.78 36.43 -15.23
CA LYS A 719 -28.92 36.04 -14.38
C LYS A 719 -28.52 35.81 -12.91
N ILE A 720 -27.40 35.14 -12.66
CA ILE A 720 -26.88 34.93 -11.29
C ILE A 720 -26.56 36.28 -10.64
N ILE A 721 -25.81 37.13 -11.36
CA ILE A 721 -25.29 38.40 -10.82
C ILE A 721 -26.40 39.38 -10.49
N ASN A 722 -27.38 39.55 -11.40
CA ASN A 722 -28.51 40.45 -11.21
C ASN A 722 -29.40 40.06 -10.01
N ASN A 723 -29.27 38.84 -9.48
CA ASN A 723 -30.08 38.31 -8.39
C ASN A 723 -29.27 37.93 -7.13
N LEU A 724 -27.97 38.25 -7.06
CA LEU A 724 -27.12 37.93 -5.89
C LEU A 724 -27.67 38.51 -4.57
N SER A 725 -28.36 39.65 -4.63
CA SER A 725 -28.98 40.31 -3.47
C SER A 725 -30.19 39.57 -2.88
N ARG A 726 -30.73 38.56 -3.57
CA ARG A 726 -31.90 37.77 -3.12
C ARG A 726 -31.55 36.58 -2.24
N PHE A 727 -30.27 36.23 -2.12
CA PHE A 727 -29.85 35.13 -1.26
C PHE A 727 -29.82 35.57 0.21
N ASN A 728 -30.51 34.82 1.08
CA ASN A 728 -30.52 35.08 2.52
C ASN A 728 -29.19 34.71 3.20
N ASN A 729 -28.44 33.77 2.62
CA ASN A 729 -27.18 33.31 3.18
C ASN A 729 -25.99 34.12 2.62
N LYS A 730 -25.51 35.05 3.44
CA LYS A 730 -24.40 35.95 3.11
C LYS A 730 -23.11 35.21 2.71
N ASN A 731 -22.82 34.05 3.30
CA ASN A 731 -21.62 33.26 2.99
C ASN A 731 -21.66 32.70 1.56
N ILE A 732 -22.83 32.23 1.13
CA ILE A 732 -23.06 31.75 -0.23
C ILE A 732 -23.03 32.89 -1.24
N CYS A 733 -23.63 34.04 -0.91
CA CYS A 733 -23.53 35.24 -1.74
C CYS A 733 -22.07 35.60 -2.03
N ASP A 734 -21.25 35.61 -0.98
CA ASP A 734 -19.86 36.00 -1.07
C ASP A 734 -19.07 35.00 -1.92
N TYR A 735 -19.27 33.69 -1.74
CA TYR A 735 -18.67 32.66 -2.60
C TYR A 735 -19.03 32.84 -4.08
N LEU A 736 -20.32 33.02 -4.39
CA LEU A 736 -20.76 33.20 -5.78
C LEU A 736 -20.22 34.52 -6.38
N ARG A 737 -20.08 35.58 -5.58
CA ARG A 737 -19.46 36.83 -6.02
C ARG A 737 -17.98 36.65 -6.37
N GLY A 738 -17.22 35.93 -5.55
CA GLY A 738 -15.82 35.64 -5.86
C GLY A 738 -15.68 34.75 -7.08
N LYS A 739 -16.55 33.75 -7.22
CA LYS A 739 -16.57 32.83 -8.36
C LYS A 739 -16.81 33.52 -9.70
N TYR A 740 -17.74 34.48 -9.74
CA TYR A 740 -18.09 35.21 -10.97
C TYR A 740 -17.54 36.65 -11.02
N LEU A 741 -16.42 36.88 -10.34
CA LEU A 741 -15.79 38.20 -10.15
C LEU A 741 -15.60 39.06 -11.41
N PRO A 742 -15.24 38.52 -12.60
CA PRO A 742 -15.07 39.32 -13.82
C PRO A 742 -16.31 40.16 -14.21
N LEU A 743 -17.48 39.89 -13.61
CA LEU A 743 -18.75 40.51 -13.95
C LEU A 743 -19.44 41.24 -12.79
N THR A 744 -18.98 41.12 -11.53
CA THR A 744 -19.60 41.76 -10.36
C THR A 744 -18.99 43.13 -10.00
N GLY A 745 -17.85 43.49 -10.60
CA GLY A 745 -17.11 44.72 -10.29
C GLY A 745 -16.28 44.64 -8.99
N ALA A 746 -15.25 45.47 -8.90
CA ALA A 746 -14.14 45.34 -7.94
C ALA A 746 -14.37 45.93 -6.53
N ASN A 747 -15.55 46.48 -6.22
CA ASN A 747 -15.75 47.34 -5.03
C ASN A 747 -16.15 46.61 -3.73
N ILE A 748 -15.79 45.33 -3.52
CA ILE A 748 -16.30 44.54 -2.38
C ILE A 748 -15.18 44.15 -1.41
N ARG A 749 -15.43 44.39 -0.11
CA ARG A 749 -14.65 43.81 1.00
C ARG A 749 -14.71 42.28 0.90
N CYS A 750 -13.62 41.65 0.48
CA CYS A 750 -13.58 40.21 0.28
C CYS A 750 -13.66 39.48 1.62
N SER A 751 -14.50 38.43 1.67
CA SER A 751 -14.58 37.50 2.80
C SER A 751 -13.87 36.18 2.46
N VAL A 752 -13.69 35.31 3.46
CA VAL A 752 -13.12 33.96 3.26
C VAL A 752 -13.86 33.18 2.17
N ASN A 753 -15.20 33.19 2.22
CA ASN A 753 -16.01 32.45 1.25
C ASN A 753 -15.88 33.04 -0.16
N TYR A 754 -15.73 34.37 -0.27
CA TYR A 754 -15.42 35.04 -1.53
C TYR A 754 -14.10 34.55 -2.12
N LEU A 755 -13.04 34.49 -1.31
CA LEU A 755 -11.73 34.00 -1.75
C LEU A 755 -11.79 32.54 -2.23
N VAL A 756 -12.49 31.67 -1.49
CA VAL A 756 -12.71 30.27 -1.91
C VAL A 756 -13.44 30.18 -3.25
N GLY A 757 -14.46 31.00 -3.46
CA GLY A 757 -15.18 31.07 -4.74
C GLY A 757 -14.30 31.53 -5.89
N TYR A 758 -13.47 32.55 -5.65
CA TYR A 758 -12.52 33.05 -6.64
C TYR A 758 -11.51 31.96 -7.06
N ALA A 759 -10.96 31.23 -6.09
CA ALA A 759 -9.99 30.15 -6.32
C ALA A 759 -10.52 29.02 -7.21
N HIS A 760 -11.82 28.73 -7.14
CA HIS A 760 -12.44 27.67 -7.94
C HIS A 760 -12.67 28.02 -9.41
N SER A 761 -12.56 29.30 -9.78
CA SER A 761 -12.79 29.76 -11.15
C SER A 761 -11.56 30.35 -11.81
N HIS A 762 -10.48 30.58 -11.06
CA HIS A 762 -9.27 31.20 -11.58
C HIS A 762 -8.07 30.34 -11.19
N THR A 763 -7.34 29.87 -12.21
CA THR A 763 -6.17 29.00 -12.03
C THR A 763 -4.92 29.80 -11.67
N THR A 764 -4.95 31.13 -11.79
CA THR A 764 -3.85 32.03 -11.40
C THR A 764 -4.36 33.27 -10.70
N ALA A 765 -3.79 33.60 -9.53
CA ALA A 765 -4.07 34.85 -8.80
C ALA A 765 -3.80 36.13 -9.64
N VAL A 766 -3.03 35.99 -10.72
CA VAL A 766 -2.56 37.06 -11.62
C VAL A 766 -3.71 37.70 -12.42
N ASP A 767 -4.90 37.07 -12.49
CA ASP A 767 -6.04 37.64 -13.22
C ASP A 767 -6.73 38.80 -12.48
N TYR A 768 -6.39 39.04 -11.21
CA TYR A 768 -6.90 40.19 -10.46
C TYR A 768 -5.83 41.26 -10.29
N LYS A 769 -6.14 42.49 -10.69
CA LYS A 769 -5.19 43.63 -10.72
C LYS A 769 -4.68 44.07 -9.34
N ASP A 770 -5.33 43.64 -8.25
CA ASP A 770 -4.95 44.05 -6.89
C ASP A 770 -5.12 42.88 -5.89
N GLU A 771 -4.07 42.08 -5.74
CA GLU A 771 -4.04 40.93 -4.82
C GLU A 771 -4.29 41.32 -3.34
N THR A 772 -4.12 42.61 -2.98
CA THR A 772 -4.26 43.10 -1.59
C THR A 772 -5.67 42.95 -1.04
N VAL A 773 -6.69 42.91 -1.91
CA VAL A 773 -8.09 42.73 -1.51
C VAL A 773 -8.32 41.37 -0.85
N PHE A 774 -7.53 40.35 -1.21
CA PHE A 774 -7.63 39.01 -0.66
C PHE A 774 -6.78 38.76 0.60
N LYS A 775 -6.00 39.75 1.04
CA LYS A 775 -5.05 39.61 2.16
C LYS A 775 -5.70 39.07 3.43
N GLU A 776 -6.70 39.77 3.97
CA GLU A 776 -7.34 39.37 5.23
C GLU A 776 -8.04 37.99 5.14
N PRO A 777 -8.82 37.69 4.09
CA PRO A 777 -9.35 36.34 3.86
C PRO A 777 -8.29 35.23 3.80
N ALA A 778 -7.16 35.49 3.13
CA ALA A 778 -6.07 34.51 3.01
C ALA A 778 -5.41 34.23 4.36
N ILE A 779 -5.18 35.27 5.18
CA ILE A 779 -4.65 35.12 6.54
C ILE A 779 -5.61 34.28 7.41
N VAL A 780 -6.91 34.52 7.32
CA VAL A 780 -7.90 33.75 8.07
C VAL A 780 -7.90 32.28 7.64
N LEU A 781 -7.94 31.99 6.33
CA LEU A 781 -7.92 30.61 5.83
C LEU A 781 -6.64 29.86 6.22
N ALA A 782 -5.48 30.51 6.11
CA ALA A 782 -4.20 29.92 6.48
C ALA A 782 -4.16 29.44 7.94
N ASN A 783 -4.85 30.13 8.83
CA ASN A 783 -4.89 29.87 10.27
C ASN A 783 -6.09 29.05 10.75
N CYS A 784 -6.97 28.59 9.84
CA CYS A 784 -8.14 27.79 10.16
C CYS A 784 -7.97 26.31 9.73
N THR A 785 -8.77 25.42 10.32
CA THR A 785 -8.91 24.04 9.83
C THR A 785 -9.76 24.03 8.57
N PHE A 786 -9.17 23.64 7.43
CA PHE A 786 -9.84 23.57 6.13
C PHE A 786 -9.41 22.29 5.38
N ASN A 787 -10.32 21.64 4.65
CA ASN A 787 -10.02 20.43 3.87
C ASN A 787 -9.30 20.80 2.56
N ASP A 788 -8.10 20.26 2.33
CA ASP A 788 -7.19 20.80 1.33
C ASP A 788 -7.63 20.52 -0.11
N ASP A 789 -7.78 21.59 -0.88
CA ASP A 789 -7.67 21.59 -2.34
C ASP A 789 -6.31 22.20 -2.71
N TYR A 790 -5.52 21.50 -3.53
CA TYR A 790 -4.17 21.93 -3.92
C TYR A 790 -4.18 23.31 -4.61
N ALA A 791 -5.16 23.58 -5.47
CA ALA A 791 -5.25 24.84 -6.20
C ALA A 791 -5.55 26.02 -5.26
N LEU A 792 -6.40 25.80 -4.26
CA LEU A 792 -6.70 26.79 -3.24
C LEU A 792 -5.47 27.08 -2.38
N LEU A 793 -4.73 26.05 -1.97
CA LEU A 793 -3.49 26.20 -1.19
C LEU A 793 -2.46 27.03 -1.97
N GLU A 794 -2.23 26.70 -3.25
CA GLU A 794 -1.32 27.45 -4.11
C GLU A 794 -1.72 28.93 -4.23
N MET A 795 -3.02 29.21 -4.38
CA MET A 795 -3.52 30.59 -4.47
C MET A 795 -3.36 31.36 -3.16
N ILE A 796 -3.66 30.73 -2.02
CA ILE A 796 -3.47 31.33 -0.69
C ILE A 796 -1.99 31.68 -0.49
N VAL A 797 -1.07 30.76 -0.81
CA VAL A 797 0.38 31.00 -0.72
C VAL A 797 0.80 32.19 -1.59
N LYS A 798 0.32 32.27 -2.83
CA LYS A 798 0.58 33.41 -3.73
C LYS A 798 0.15 34.74 -3.12
N ILE A 799 -1.10 34.83 -2.65
CA ILE A 799 -1.66 36.05 -2.04
C ILE A 799 -0.88 36.45 -0.78
N LEU A 800 -0.56 35.47 0.07
CA LEU A 800 0.19 35.72 1.30
C LEU A 800 1.59 36.26 1.00
N ILE A 801 2.30 35.69 0.03
CA ILE A 801 3.62 36.17 -0.40
C ILE A 801 3.54 37.59 -0.97
N ALA A 802 2.51 37.90 -1.74
CA ALA A 802 2.38 39.22 -2.33
C ALA A 802 1.98 40.32 -1.32
N THR A 803 1.17 39.98 -0.32
CA THR A 803 0.40 41.00 0.45
C THR A 803 0.63 41.00 1.96
N ALA A 804 1.15 39.90 2.52
CA ALA A 804 1.25 39.70 3.95
C ALA A 804 2.69 39.40 4.40
N ASN A 805 3.00 39.80 5.63
CA ASN A 805 4.22 39.39 6.31
C ASN A 805 3.98 38.02 6.98
N PRO A 806 4.98 37.11 7.02
CA PRO A 806 4.81 35.79 7.60
C PRO A 806 4.31 35.76 9.06
N ASN A 807 4.50 36.83 9.82
CA ASN A 807 3.97 36.99 11.19
C ASN A 807 2.43 36.88 11.28
N CYS A 808 1.73 36.89 10.14
CA CYS A 808 0.31 36.60 10.07
C CYS A 808 -0.05 35.12 10.33
N ILE A 809 0.93 34.21 10.31
CA ILE A 809 0.72 32.78 10.56
C ILE A 809 0.86 32.48 12.07
N ASP A 810 -0.17 31.83 12.61
CA ASP A 810 -0.24 31.35 13.98
C ASP A 810 0.44 29.97 14.06
N SER A 811 1.73 29.97 14.37
CA SER A 811 2.55 28.75 14.47
C SER A 811 2.12 27.80 15.60
N GLN A 812 1.27 28.24 16.53
CA GLN A 812 0.77 27.38 17.62
C GLN A 812 -0.42 26.50 17.20
N LYS A 813 -1.06 26.81 16.06
CA LYS A 813 -2.20 26.02 15.55
C LYS A 813 -1.74 24.91 14.60
N ASN A 814 -1.25 23.80 15.15
CA ASN A 814 -0.71 22.68 14.34
C ASN A 814 -1.71 22.12 13.30
N ASN A 815 -3.02 22.18 13.56
CA ASN A 815 -4.06 21.68 12.64
C ASN A 815 -4.53 22.70 11.58
N SER A 816 -3.92 23.90 11.52
CA SER A 816 -4.27 24.91 10.51
C SER A 816 -3.90 24.45 9.10
N LEU A 817 -4.59 25.02 8.10
CA LEU A 817 -4.31 24.80 6.68
C LEU A 817 -2.82 25.00 6.36
N PHE A 818 -2.21 26.05 6.90
CA PHE A 818 -0.81 26.37 6.64
C PHE A 818 0.14 25.37 7.31
N ASN A 819 0.00 25.16 8.62
CA ASN A 819 0.96 24.37 9.40
C ASN A 819 0.95 22.89 9.02
N ARG A 820 -0.22 22.34 8.65
CA ARG A 820 -0.31 20.94 8.19
C ARG A 820 0.26 20.70 6.79
N ASN A 821 0.50 21.77 6.02
CA ASN A 821 0.97 21.71 4.62
C ASN A 821 2.35 22.35 4.41
N LEU A 822 3.15 22.57 5.46
CA LEU A 822 4.44 23.28 5.37
C LEU A 822 5.36 22.76 4.25
N ASP A 823 5.54 21.44 4.14
CA ASP A 823 6.36 20.82 3.07
C ASP A 823 5.86 21.16 1.65
N ARG A 824 4.54 21.16 1.45
CA ARG A 824 3.91 21.48 0.17
C ARG A 824 4.03 22.97 -0.14
N ILE A 825 3.91 23.82 0.86
CA ILE A 825 4.06 25.28 0.72
C ILE A 825 5.49 25.61 0.29
N VAL A 826 6.50 24.99 0.91
CA VAL A 826 7.90 25.15 0.49
C VAL A 826 8.07 24.77 -0.97
N LEU A 827 7.48 23.65 -1.41
CA LEU A 827 7.51 23.24 -2.81
C LEU A 827 6.86 24.27 -3.74
N ILE A 828 5.67 24.79 -3.38
CA ILE A 828 4.98 25.84 -4.15
C ILE A 828 5.86 27.08 -4.31
N VAL A 829 6.54 27.50 -3.24
CA VAL A 829 7.45 28.66 -3.24
C VAL A 829 8.65 28.41 -4.14
N LEU A 830 9.30 27.24 -4.04
CA LEU A 830 10.46 26.90 -4.85
C LEU A 830 10.12 26.81 -6.35
N LEU A 831 9.02 26.13 -6.70
CA LEU A 831 8.59 25.98 -8.10
C LEU A 831 8.16 27.31 -8.75
N ASN A 832 7.73 28.29 -7.95
CA ASN A 832 7.33 29.62 -8.43
C ASN A 832 8.33 30.73 -8.07
N PHE A 833 9.52 30.38 -7.57
CA PHE A 833 10.47 31.33 -6.98
C PHE A 833 10.77 32.52 -7.89
N HIS A 834 11.13 32.24 -9.14
CA HIS A 834 11.48 33.27 -10.12
C HIS A 834 10.38 34.32 -10.30
N LYS A 835 9.13 33.86 -10.40
CA LYS A 835 7.95 34.73 -10.60
C LYS A 835 7.70 35.58 -9.37
N PHE A 836 7.78 34.98 -8.18
CA PHE A 836 7.64 35.72 -6.92
C PHE A 836 8.77 36.72 -6.70
N TYR A 837 9.99 36.38 -7.10
CA TYR A 837 11.13 37.27 -6.88
C TYR A 837 11.04 38.53 -7.74
N ILE A 838 10.61 38.40 -8.99
CA ILE A 838 10.43 39.54 -9.90
C ILE A 838 9.34 40.48 -9.37
N SER A 839 8.23 39.96 -8.86
CA SER A 839 7.07 40.76 -8.45
C SER A 839 7.11 41.23 -6.99
N TYR A 840 7.66 40.42 -6.08
CA TYR A 840 7.47 40.53 -4.62
C TYR A 840 8.76 40.26 -3.83
N LYS A 841 9.91 40.72 -4.35
CA LYS A 841 11.26 40.44 -3.80
C LYS A 841 11.34 40.49 -2.27
N ASN A 842 11.00 41.62 -1.65
CA ASN A 842 11.21 41.81 -0.20
C ASN A 842 10.32 40.89 0.63
N GLN A 843 9.07 40.71 0.22
CA GLN A 843 8.12 39.83 0.89
C GLN A 843 8.53 38.37 0.73
N LEU A 844 8.92 37.95 -0.48
CA LEU A 844 9.39 36.59 -0.73
C LEU A 844 10.57 36.21 0.17
N LEU A 845 11.55 37.10 0.33
CA LEU A 845 12.71 36.84 1.21
C LEU A 845 12.28 36.65 2.67
N ALA A 846 11.36 37.48 3.18
CA ALA A 846 10.81 37.30 4.52
C ALA A 846 10.06 35.95 4.68
N TRP A 847 9.32 35.52 3.65
CA TRP A 847 8.65 34.22 3.64
C TRP A 847 9.62 33.05 3.58
N ILE A 848 10.74 33.18 2.88
CA ILE A 848 11.80 32.16 2.87
C ILE A 848 12.43 32.03 4.25
N ASP A 849 12.74 33.14 4.91
CA ASP A 849 13.27 33.14 6.28
C ASP A 849 12.31 32.43 7.23
N PHE A 850 11.03 32.81 7.18
CA PHE A 850 9.99 32.19 8.00
C PHE A 850 9.84 30.70 7.74
N LEU A 851 9.70 30.28 6.47
CA LEU A 851 9.52 28.87 6.10
C LEU A 851 10.72 28.03 6.51
N CYS A 852 11.94 28.53 6.27
CA CYS A 852 13.18 27.90 6.70
C CYS A 852 13.21 27.67 8.22
N LEU A 853 12.79 28.67 9.00
CA LEU A 853 12.70 28.54 10.47
C LEU A 853 11.60 27.55 10.91
N GLN A 854 10.47 27.46 10.19
CA GLN A 854 9.39 26.54 10.55
C GLN A 854 9.71 25.08 10.26
N ILE A 855 10.34 24.77 9.11
CA ILE A 855 10.65 23.38 8.74
C ILE A 855 12.04 22.92 9.15
N GLY A 856 12.94 23.84 9.50
CA GLY A 856 14.35 23.59 9.76
C GLY A 856 15.23 23.89 8.55
N LEU A 857 16.41 24.47 8.81
CA LEU A 857 17.39 24.86 7.78
C LEU A 857 17.85 23.66 6.95
N ASP A 858 18.06 22.52 7.59
CA ASP A 858 18.43 21.25 6.96
C ASP A 858 17.36 20.79 5.96
N LYS A 859 16.10 20.67 6.41
CA LYS A 859 15.00 20.25 5.54
C LYS A 859 14.73 21.24 4.42
N PHE A 860 14.88 22.55 4.68
CA PHE A 860 14.70 23.56 3.63
C PHE A 860 15.76 23.44 2.53
N ILE A 861 17.02 23.23 2.90
CA ILE A 861 18.12 22.98 1.96
C ILE A 861 17.89 21.67 1.19
N GLU A 862 17.42 20.62 1.86
CA GLU A 862 17.04 19.35 1.21
C GLU A 862 16.00 19.57 0.11
N LYS A 863 14.95 20.35 0.39
CA LYS A 863 13.90 20.67 -0.60
C LYS A 863 14.44 21.47 -1.78
N ILE A 864 15.40 22.38 -1.56
CA ILE A 864 16.10 23.08 -2.65
C ILE A 864 16.84 22.07 -3.53
N PHE A 865 17.63 21.18 -2.94
CA PHE A 865 18.42 20.20 -3.69
C PHE A 865 17.55 19.19 -4.45
N LEU A 866 16.44 18.71 -3.85
CA LEU A 866 15.49 17.82 -4.53
C LEU A 866 14.80 18.47 -5.74
N ASN A 867 14.65 19.80 -5.73
CA ASN A 867 13.94 20.55 -6.78
C ASN A 867 14.87 21.42 -7.63
N ILE A 868 16.17 21.18 -7.55
CA ILE A 868 17.19 22.07 -8.10
C ILE A 868 17.06 22.26 -9.61
N LYS A 869 16.65 21.21 -10.33
CA LYS A 869 16.39 21.23 -11.78
C LYS A 869 15.29 22.20 -12.22
N TYR A 870 14.43 22.64 -11.29
CA TYR A 870 13.35 23.59 -11.56
C TYR A 870 13.73 25.05 -11.23
N LEU A 871 14.89 25.27 -10.61
CA LEU A 871 15.39 26.58 -10.21
C LEU A 871 16.42 27.09 -11.23
N LYS A 872 16.32 28.37 -11.61
CA LYS A 872 17.34 28.99 -12.47
C LYS A 872 18.57 29.34 -11.66
N ASN A 873 19.70 29.50 -12.34
CA ASN A 873 21.01 29.79 -11.73
C ASN A 873 20.95 31.10 -10.91
N ASN A 874 20.30 32.14 -11.44
CA ASN A 874 20.07 33.37 -10.70
C ASN A 874 19.18 33.20 -9.46
N ASP A 875 18.16 32.33 -9.54
CA ASP A 875 17.24 32.08 -8.43
C ASP A 875 17.97 31.35 -7.29
N LEU A 876 18.83 30.38 -7.63
CA LEU A 876 19.70 29.67 -6.68
C LEU A 876 20.68 30.63 -5.99
N ASN A 877 21.31 31.55 -6.74
CA ASN A 877 22.18 32.56 -6.17
C ASN A 877 21.47 33.44 -5.14
N ILE A 878 20.23 33.83 -5.42
CA ILE A 878 19.41 34.63 -4.51
C ILE A 878 19.03 33.81 -3.27
N LEU A 879 18.53 32.58 -3.46
CA LEU A 879 18.14 31.67 -2.38
C LEU A 879 19.30 31.44 -1.42
N PHE A 880 20.44 30.98 -1.95
CA PHE A 880 21.61 30.73 -1.14
C PHE A 880 22.16 32.01 -0.51
N GLY A 881 22.17 33.13 -1.24
CA GLY A 881 22.55 34.44 -0.70
C GLY A 881 21.71 34.84 0.52
N ASN A 882 20.40 34.59 0.49
CA ASN A 882 19.51 34.85 1.61
C ASN A 882 19.78 33.89 2.79
N LEU A 883 19.96 32.60 2.51
CA LEU A 883 20.30 31.60 3.53
C LEU A 883 21.62 31.92 4.26
N LYS A 884 22.60 32.54 3.58
CA LYS A 884 23.86 32.99 4.22
C LYS A 884 23.61 33.99 5.36
N SER A 885 22.61 34.86 5.22
CA SER A 885 22.19 35.81 6.26
C SER A 885 21.59 35.09 7.47
N ILE A 886 20.72 34.10 7.22
CA ILE A 886 20.13 33.26 8.27
C ILE A 886 21.22 32.50 9.04
N ILE A 887 22.14 31.88 8.30
CA ILE A 887 23.30 31.14 8.82
C ILE A 887 24.12 31.98 9.80
N ASN A 888 24.36 33.26 9.49
CA ASN A 888 25.15 34.14 10.37
C ASN A 888 24.43 34.56 11.66
N ASN A 889 23.10 34.42 11.71
CA ASN A 889 22.27 34.86 12.83
C ASN A 889 21.82 33.70 13.75
N LEU A 890 22.24 32.47 13.45
CA LEU A 890 21.89 31.27 14.24
C LEU A 890 23.09 30.81 15.07
N ASP A 891 22.93 30.71 16.39
CA ASP A 891 24.00 30.30 17.32
C ASP A 891 24.39 28.82 17.23
N SER A 892 23.50 27.98 16.69
CA SER A 892 23.78 26.58 16.35
C SER A 892 22.61 26.05 15.53
N ASN A 893 22.89 25.47 14.36
CA ASN A 893 22.05 24.42 13.75
C ASN A 893 22.78 23.80 12.56
N LEU A 894 22.95 22.49 12.63
CA LEU A 894 23.75 21.67 11.74
C LEU A 894 22.95 21.31 10.48
N ILE A 895 23.50 21.56 9.29
CA ILE A 895 22.93 21.04 8.03
C ILE A 895 23.05 19.51 8.05
N SER A 896 21.93 18.79 7.89
CA SER A 896 21.96 17.33 7.77
C SER A 896 22.63 16.94 6.44
N LEU A 897 23.56 16.00 6.50
CA LEU A 897 24.36 15.67 5.32
C LEU A 897 23.61 14.82 4.29
N GLN A 898 22.45 14.24 4.65
CA GLN A 898 21.53 13.59 3.72
C GLN A 898 21.11 14.51 2.56
N CYS A 899 21.08 15.84 2.79
CA CYS A 899 20.78 16.84 1.78
C CYS A 899 21.74 16.76 0.56
N LEU A 900 23.01 16.41 0.78
CA LEU A 900 24.07 16.47 -0.23
C LEU A 900 24.09 15.27 -1.19
N ASN A 901 23.39 14.17 -0.86
CA ASN A 901 23.31 12.98 -1.72
C ASN A 901 22.64 13.28 -3.07
N ASN A 902 21.76 14.29 -3.10
CA ASN A 902 21.01 14.69 -4.30
C ASN A 902 21.86 15.53 -5.29
N LEU A 903 23.12 15.82 -4.98
CA LEU A 903 24.03 16.58 -5.84
C LEU A 903 24.74 15.72 -6.91
N THR A 904 24.60 14.39 -6.83
CA THR A 904 25.33 13.42 -7.68
C THR A 904 24.88 13.39 -9.14
N SER A 905 23.65 13.87 -9.43
CA SER A 905 23.02 13.86 -10.76
C SER A 905 22.99 15.24 -11.45
N LEU A 906 23.82 16.19 -11.02
CA LEU A 906 23.87 17.55 -11.57
C LEU A 906 24.84 17.64 -12.77
N ASP A 907 24.31 17.99 -13.94
CA ASP A 907 25.10 18.18 -15.16
C ASP A 907 25.35 19.66 -15.52
N ASP A 908 24.56 20.60 -14.97
CA ASP A 908 24.74 22.04 -15.24
C ASP A 908 25.93 22.61 -14.45
N LYS A 909 27.01 22.91 -15.18
CA LYS A 909 28.25 23.47 -14.64
C LYS A 909 28.05 24.75 -13.83
N GLU A 910 27.17 25.66 -14.26
CA GLU A 910 26.96 26.92 -13.56
C GLU A 910 26.16 26.72 -12.26
N GLN A 911 25.17 25.83 -12.26
CA GLN A 911 24.45 25.44 -11.04
C GLN A 911 25.37 24.78 -10.03
N VAL A 912 26.22 23.85 -10.49
CA VAL A 912 27.18 23.17 -9.63
C VAL A 912 28.13 24.18 -8.99
N ASN A 913 28.63 25.16 -9.75
CA ASN A 913 29.48 26.23 -9.22
C ASN A 913 28.78 27.02 -8.11
N ILE A 914 27.51 27.37 -8.28
CA ILE A 914 26.73 28.13 -7.28
C ILE A 914 26.59 27.34 -5.97
N ILE A 915 26.28 26.06 -6.07
CA ILE A 915 26.14 25.17 -4.92
C ILE A 915 27.48 25.02 -4.19
N ILE A 916 28.56 24.78 -4.94
CA ILE A 916 29.91 24.69 -4.38
C ILE A 916 30.23 25.94 -3.56
N GLN A 917 29.96 27.14 -4.11
CA GLN A 917 30.17 28.41 -3.41
C GLN A 917 29.31 28.57 -2.15
N PHE A 918 28.11 28.02 -2.12
CA PHE A 918 27.29 27.96 -0.91
C PHE A 918 27.86 27.01 0.13
N LEU A 919 28.30 25.80 -0.27
CA LEU A 919 28.85 24.80 0.64
C LEU A 919 30.18 25.25 1.27
N ILE A 920 31.05 25.91 0.49
CA ILE A 920 32.29 26.52 1.00
C ILE A 920 31.97 27.56 2.08
N TYR A 921 30.95 28.38 1.84
CA TYR A 921 30.51 29.38 2.81
C TYR A 921 29.95 28.72 4.09
N ALA A 922 29.03 27.76 3.95
CA ALA A 922 28.44 27.05 5.08
C ALA A 922 29.50 26.34 5.94
N LYS A 923 30.57 25.84 5.31
CA LYS A 923 31.76 25.33 5.98
C LYS A 923 32.50 26.42 6.76
N ALA A 924 32.81 27.56 6.13
CA ALA A 924 33.53 28.66 6.79
C ALA A 924 32.75 29.20 8.01
N SER A 925 31.42 29.09 7.99
CA SER A 925 30.53 29.44 9.11
C SER A 925 30.37 28.32 10.15
N ASN A 926 31.10 27.20 10.08
CA ASN A 926 31.03 26.06 11.00
C ASN A 926 29.64 25.40 11.15
N ILE A 927 28.74 25.49 10.16
CA ILE A 927 27.39 24.90 10.29
C ILE A 927 27.26 23.50 9.66
N ILE A 928 28.28 23.03 8.93
CA ILE A 928 28.36 21.65 8.46
C ILE A 928 29.09 20.83 9.53
N PRO A 929 28.45 19.81 10.14
CA PRO A 929 29.11 18.96 11.13
C PRO A 929 30.18 18.10 10.46
N PHE A 930 31.41 18.24 10.94
CA PHE A 930 32.55 17.42 10.54
C PHE A 930 32.72 16.29 11.56
N SER A 931 32.29 15.07 11.21
CA SER A 931 32.46 13.86 12.03
C SER A 931 32.83 12.64 11.19
N VAL A 932 33.37 11.61 11.85
CA VAL A 932 33.81 10.35 11.22
C VAL A 932 32.67 9.68 10.43
N ASP A 933 31.46 9.70 11.01
CA ASP A 933 30.23 9.10 10.45
C ASP A 933 29.82 9.72 9.09
N ASN A 934 30.42 10.85 8.73
CA ASN A 934 30.01 11.73 7.64
C ASN A 934 31.10 11.93 6.58
N SER A 935 32.22 11.23 6.72
CA SER A 935 33.41 11.32 5.86
C SER A 935 33.16 11.00 4.38
N TYR A 936 32.21 10.11 4.07
CA TYR A 936 31.86 9.73 2.69
C TYR A 936 31.22 10.88 1.89
N ILE A 937 30.47 11.76 2.55
CA ILE A 937 29.81 12.91 1.90
C ILE A 937 30.81 14.01 1.57
N LEU A 938 31.79 14.20 2.45
CA LEU A 938 32.93 15.07 2.19
C LEU A 938 33.77 14.55 1.01
N ALA A 939 33.86 13.22 0.82
CA ALA A 939 34.53 12.63 -0.33
C ALA A 939 33.75 12.87 -1.63
N HIS A 940 32.41 12.84 -1.58
CA HIS A 940 31.58 13.24 -2.73
C HIS A 940 31.69 14.72 -3.07
N MET A 941 31.84 15.59 -2.06
CA MET A 941 32.15 17.01 -2.29
C MET A 941 33.54 17.17 -2.95
N LEU A 942 34.55 16.39 -2.56
CA LEU A 942 35.85 16.37 -3.24
C LEU A 942 35.74 15.87 -4.69
N ASP A 943 34.96 14.82 -4.95
CA ASP A 943 34.69 14.35 -6.32
C ASP A 943 34.01 15.44 -7.18
N LEU A 944 33.06 16.17 -6.61
CA LEU A 944 32.38 17.28 -7.28
C LEU A 944 33.35 18.44 -7.58
N LEU A 945 34.14 18.88 -6.59
CA LEU A 945 35.14 19.93 -6.76
C LEU A 945 36.22 19.54 -7.79
N ASN A 946 36.63 18.26 -7.81
CA ASN A 946 37.60 17.72 -8.74
C ASN A 946 37.06 17.67 -10.17
N ARG A 947 35.78 17.28 -10.36
CA ARG A 947 35.11 17.26 -11.67
C ARG A 947 35.08 18.64 -12.34
N TYR A 948 35.09 19.72 -11.56
CA TYR A 948 34.99 21.10 -12.05
C TYR A 948 36.24 21.97 -11.80
N ASP A 949 37.39 21.35 -11.50
CA ASP A 949 38.71 21.99 -11.35
C ASP A 949 38.85 23.06 -10.24
N TYR A 950 38.12 22.92 -9.12
CA TYR A 950 38.23 23.82 -7.95
C TYR A 950 39.40 23.45 -7.02
N VAL A 951 40.64 23.57 -7.51
CA VAL A 951 41.85 23.03 -6.86
C VAL A 951 42.14 23.64 -5.48
N ALA A 952 41.91 24.95 -5.30
CA ALA A 952 42.19 25.62 -4.02
C ALA A 952 41.20 25.19 -2.92
N GLU A 953 39.93 25.05 -3.27
CA GLU A 953 38.86 24.65 -2.37
C GLU A 953 38.89 23.16 -2.07
N MET A 954 39.30 22.33 -3.04
CA MET A 954 39.63 20.92 -2.81
C MET A 954 40.69 20.79 -1.72
N LYS A 955 41.77 21.58 -1.80
CA LYS A 955 42.84 21.53 -0.80
C LYS A 955 42.34 21.92 0.59
N ASN A 956 41.57 23.00 0.70
CA ASN A 956 40.97 23.42 1.98
C ASN A 956 39.99 22.38 2.55
N LEU A 957 39.20 21.70 1.70
CA LEU A 957 38.28 20.63 2.12
C LEU A 957 39.04 19.37 2.54
N TYR A 958 40.06 19.00 1.77
CA TYR A 958 40.96 17.90 2.07
C TYR A 958 41.64 18.07 3.44
N GLU A 959 42.15 19.26 3.77
CA GLU A 959 42.77 19.54 5.08
C GLU A 959 41.83 19.26 6.27
N CYS A 960 40.51 19.37 6.10
CA CYS A 960 39.56 19.02 7.17
C CYS A 960 39.51 17.53 7.48
N PHE A 961 39.94 16.65 6.57
CA PHE A 961 39.97 15.21 6.81
C PHE A 961 41.09 14.77 7.77
N GLU A 962 42.13 15.61 7.97
CA GLU A 962 43.38 15.22 8.66
C GLU A 962 43.16 14.71 10.08
N ASN A 963 42.10 15.18 10.75
CA ASN A 963 41.76 14.79 12.12
C ASN A 963 40.43 14.02 12.23
N ILE A 964 39.79 13.70 11.10
CA ILE A 964 38.45 13.08 11.05
C ILE A 964 38.53 11.63 10.55
N VAL A 965 39.41 11.34 9.60
CA VAL A 965 39.56 10.00 9.04
C VAL A 965 40.93 9.42 9.38
N PRO A 966 41.07 8.08 9.44
CA PRO A 966 42.36 7.44 9.63
C PRO A 966 43.41 7.95 8.63
N ASN A 967 44.67 8.07 9.07
CA ASN A 967 45.79 8.58 8.26
C ASN A 967 45.95 7.89 6.89
N HIS A 968 45.58 6.60 6.79
CA HIS A 968 45.64 5.87 5.52
C HIS A 968 44.57 6.34 4.53
N ASP A 969 43.37 6.65 5.00
CA ASP A 969 42.28 7.19 4.18
C ASP A 969 42.54 8.65 3.80
N TYR A 970 43.12 9.43 4.71
CA TYR A 970 43.61 10.78 4.43
C TYR A 970 44.65 10.76 3.30
N ALA A 971 45.67 9.92 3.41
CA ALA A 971 46.69 9.76 2.37
C ALA A 971 46.12 9.24 1.03
N PHE A 972 45.13 8.35 1.08
CA PHE A 972 44.43 7.86 -0.12
C PHE A 972 43.69 8.99 -0.85
N LEU A 973 42.94 9.82 -0.13
CA LEU A 973 42.24 10.97 -0.70
C LEU A 973 43.24 11.97 -1.32
N GLY A 974 44.38 12.23 -0.66
CA GLY A 974 45.41 13.13 -1.17
C GLY A 974 46.01 12.64 -2.49
N ASN A 975 46.24 11.33 -2.60
CA ASN A 975 46.71 10.68 -3.81
C ASN A 975 45.65 10.66 -4.93
N LYS A 976 44.39 10.34 -4.60
CA LYS A 976 43.27 10.28 -5.55
C LYS A 976 43.03 11.62 -6.25
N TYR A 977 43.18 12.73 -5.55
CA TYR A 977 42.94 14.09 -6.07
C TYR A 977 44.21 14.88 -6.36
N HIS A 978 45.38 14.24 -6.33
CA HIS A 978 46.69 14.88 -6.57
C HIS A 978 47.00 16.11 -5.69
N ILE A 979 46.50 16.11 -4.45
CA ILE A 979 46.70 17.20 -3.48
C ILE A 979 48.03 16.95 -2.76
N ARG A 980 49.05 17.76 -3.05
CA ARG A 980 50.35 17.68 -2.37
C ARG A 980 50.21 18.17 -0.92
N THR A 981 50.27 17.24 0.03
CA THR A 981 50.47 17.54 1.45
C THR A 981 51.90 18.03 1.70
N LYS A 982 52.06 19.07 2.52
CA LYS A 982 53.37 19.36 3.12
C LYS A 982 53.59 18.26 4.16
N CYS A 983 54.45 17.30 3.85
CA CYS A 983 55.05 16.45 4.89
C CYS A 983 55.85 17.31 5.86
#